data_AF-A0A1V9YRL9-F1
#
_entry.id   AF-A0A1V9YRL9-F1
#
_cell.length_a   1.000
_cell.length_b   1.000
_cell.length_c   1.000
_cell.angle_alpha   90.00
_cell.angle_beta   90.00
_cell.angle_gamma   90.00
#
_symmetry.space_group_name_H-M   'P 1'
#
loop_
_entity.id
_entity.type
_entity.pdbx_description
1 polymer ?
#
loop_
_entity_poly.entity_id
_entity_poly.type
_entity_poly.pdbx_seq_one_letter_code
_entity_poly.pdbx_strand_id
1 'polypeptide(L)'
;MNMNAPLLTVATCNLNQWALDFDGNLERIMSSIRIAKQRGATYRLGPELEICGYGCEDHFLEADTFYHCWESLATLLASDVTDGILCDIGMPVQHGGVSYNCRVFCLDRKIVFIRPKLFHADDGNYRETRWFTTWKISSDVKANLQTHMLPPMIQQFTGQLEVPFGIGAIATRDSVISSETCEELFTPDAPHISLALGGVEIIGNGSGSHHELRKLNHRIDLIRGATAKGGGIYLYANQQGCDGGRLYYDGCALIVVNGHIVAQGSQFSVADVEVITAVVDLDDVRSYRGACSSRSEQASTPDKRTLPRVDLNFRVCPPSAKTAFLAPSPRIDFKFHAPEEEIALGPACWMWDYLRRSRAKGFFLPLSGGADSASVACIVGVMCHLATSAANAGDAQVQKDIQYLLGKENEPYELLTPSELANSVLHTTYMGTQNSSIATETRAKTLAQEIGNYHLNVKIDSMVAAVVNTFSMLVGKTPRFGVHGGSPSEDLALQNIQARLRMVMAYLLAQLLPWVRSKSGFLLVLGSANVDEALRGYMTKYDCSSADLNPIGAVSKTDLKRLLVYAAKKYNYPTLATVVAAPPTAELRPMSSGENEEHSQVDEEDMGMTYEELGWFGRLRKIDRCGPLWMFRKLSHVWTQLTPTEIATKVKRFFFYYGINRHKMTTLTPSYHAENYSPDDNLKWKKSCTLPCLLDAFYKYSIRHFLTFVVLIMPVFPPDEGLVVLHDVMNSLLTKFQTFDAEFALNVSDMNELKNRAGIALAFVSAGVLIGMRGYKLHRFIVFVITAILAYLLCPEVLLNLSVTPHITYSIGLGFILAYFYAAGTFCVWAIWAYYITYTWLPLSFLPPVAQDIVALHCAVCVGYALTKFSQDPDNSVILILQTAPLGALVLRHTVSSMFPTVSFFRWTFLPLAYVFGFQQMKNYEYSSKKSHQD
;
A
#
# COMPACT_ATOMS: atom_id res chain seq x y z
N MET A 1 -43.40 10.31 44.63
CA MET A 1 -43.21 9.36 43.52
C MET A 1 -41.76 9.45 43.11
N ASN A 2 -40.93 8.43 43.38
CA ASN A 2 -39.59 8.39 42.81
C ASN A 2 -39.75 8.14 41.31
N MET A 3 -39.58 9.17 40.49
CA MET A 3 -39.50 9.00 39.04
C MET A 3 -38.24 8.19 38.77
N ASN A 4 -38.40 6.92 38.41
CA ASN A 4 -37.29 6.05 38.03
C ASN A 4 -36.74 6.55 36.68
N ALA A 5 -35.71 7.40 36.70
CA ALA A 5 -34.98 7.74 35.48
C ALA A 5 -34.34 6.45 34.92
N PRO A 6 -34.48 6.13 33.63
CA PRO A 6 -33.94 4.90 33.03
C PRO A 6 -32.45 5.05 32.72
N LEU A 7 -31.69 5.38 33.78
CA LEU A 7 -30.24 5.49 33.76
C LEU A 7 -29.61 4.11 33.87
N LEU A 8 -28.55 3.89 33.11
CA LEU A 8 -27.67 2.73 33.25
C LEU A 8 -26.21 3.16 33.12
N THR A 9 -25.33 2.41 33.76
CA THR A 9 -23.89 2.54 33.55
C THR A 9 -23.43 1.46 32.57
N VAL A 10 -22.76 1.88 31.51
CA VAL A 10 -22.19 0.97 30.51
C VAL A 10 -20.67 1.05 30.54
N ALA A 11 -20.00 -0.06 30.24
CA ALA A 11 -18.55 -0.18 30.25
C ALA A 11 -18.02 -0.71 28.91
N THR A 12 -16.92 -0.13 28.46
CA THR A 12 -16.09 -0.67 27.37
C THR A 12 -14.62 -0.62 27.79
N CYS A 13 -13.75 -1.35 27.09
CA CYS A 13 -12.36 -1.50 27.51
C CYS A 13 -11.37 -1.59 26.35
N ASN A 14 -10.13 -1.24 26.69
CA ASN A 14 -8.94 -1.56 25.94
C ASN A 14 -8.22 -2.69 26.69
N LEU A 15 -7.93 -3.79 25.99
CA LEU A 15 -7.19 -4.92 26.57
C LEU A 15 -5.93 -5.22 25.76
N ASN A 16 -4.81 -5.46 26.45
CA ASN A 16 -3.56 -5.86 25.83
C ASN A 16 -3.45 -7.38 25.70
N GLN A 17 -4.32 -7.96 24.88
CA GLN A 17 -4.31 -9.41 24.64
C GLN A 17 -3.05 -9.84 23.89
N TRP A 18 -2.69 -11.11 24.06
CA TRP A 18 -1.58 -11.77 23.41
C TRP A 18 -2.09 -13.03 22.72
N ALA A 19 -1.80 -13.20 21.43
CA ALA A 19 -2.19 -14.37 20.67
C ALA A 19 -1.82 -15.67 21.41
N LEU A 20 -2.83 -16.51 21.65
CA LEU A 20 -2.76 -17.81 22.33
C LEU A 20 -2.35 -17.79 23.83
N ASP A 21 -2.19 -16.61 24.45
CA ASP A 21 -1.99 -16.47 25.90
C ASP A 21 -3.33 -16.60 26.63
N PHE A 22 -3.96 -17.77 26.58
CA PHE A 22 -5.32 -17.98 27.10
C PHE A 22 -5.44 -17.59 28.58
N ASP A 23 -4.44 -17.91 29.41
CA ASP A 23 -4.44 -17.58 30.84
C ASP A 23 -4.35 -16.07 31.08
N GLY A 24 -3.39 -15.39 30.44
CA GLY A 24 -3.23 -13.95 30.57
C GLY A 24 -4.41 -13.17 29.97
N ASN A 25 -4.92 -13.62 28.82
CA ASN A 25 -6.10 -13.03 28.18
C ASN A 25 -7.34 -13.17 29.05
N LEU A 26 -7.55 -14.35 29.64
CA LEU A 26 -8.65 -14.61 30.56
C LEU A 26 -8.56 -13.70 31.81
N GLU A 27 -7.39 -13.58 32.44
CA GLU A 27 -7.25 -12.72 33.61
C GLU A 27 -7.51 -11.24 33.27
N ARG A 28 -7.04 -10.76 32.11
CA ARG A 28 -7.35 -9.40 31.63
C ARG A 28 -8.85 -9.19 31.42
N ILE A 29 -9.55 -10.16 30.83
CA ILE A 29 -11.01 -10.13 30.66
C ILE A 29 -11.70 -10.08 32.02
N MET A 30 -11.37 -11.00 32.93
CA MET A 30 -11.95 -11.07 34.27
C MET A 30 -11.70 -9.79 35.07
N SER A 31 -10.48 -9.26 35.03
CA SER A 31 -10.12 -7.97 35.64
C SER A 31 -10.98 -6.83 35.09
N SER A 32 -11.16 -6.75 33.77
CA SER A 32 -11.99 -5.71 33.16
C SER A 32 -13.46 -5.80 33.58
N ILE A 33 -14.01 -7.02 33.73
CA ILE A 33 -15.37 -7.24 34.22
C ILE A 33 -15.50 -6.83 35.69
N ARG A 34 -14.52 -7.17 36.53
CA ARG A 34 -14.48 -6.76 37.94
C ARG A 34 -14.45 -5.24 38.07
N ILE A 35 -13.60 -4.55 37.30
CA ILE A 35 -13.53 -3.08 37.29
C ILE A 35 -14.86 -2.47 36.82
N ALA A 36 -15.47 -3.01 35.76
CA ALA A 36 -16.77 -2.56 35.27
C ALA A 36 -17.86 -2.67 36.35
N LYS A 37 -17.94 -3.80 37.07
CA LYS A 37 -18.88 -4.01 38.18
C LYS A 37 -18.61 -3.07 39.35
N GLN A 38 -17.35 -2.86 39.73
CA GLN A 38 -16.97 -1.92 40.79
C GLN A 38 -17.43 -0.49 40.47
N ARG A 39 -17.45 -0.11 39.18
CA ARG A 39 -17.96 1.17 38.69
C ARG A 39 -19.47 1.18 38.44
N GLY A 40 -20.18 0.10 38.79
CA GLY A 40 -21.63 -0.01 38.71
C GLY A 40 -22.19 -0.33 37.33
N ALA A 41 -21.37 -0.77 36.38
CA ALA A 41 -21.83 -1.11 35.03
C ALA A 41 -22.69 -2.37 35.01
N THR A 42 -23.73 -2.36 34.18
CA THR A 42 -24.63 -3.51 33.94
C THR A 42 -24.45 -4.14 32.56
N TYR A 43 -23.66 -3.50 31.70
CA TYR A 43 -23.21 -4.02 30.41
C TYR A 43 -21.72 -3.74 30.22
N ARG A 44 -20.94 -4.75 29.82
CA ARG A 44 -19.52 -4.65 29.48
C ARG A 44 -19.26 -5.17 28.08
N LEU A 45 -18.62 -4.35 27.25
CA LEU A 45 -18.12 -4.71 25.92
C LEU A 45 -16.61 -4.96 25.95
N GLY A 46 -16.17 -6.10 25.42
CA GLY A 46 -14.76 -6.42 25.19
C GLY A 46 -14.31 -6.31 23.72
N PRO A 47 -13.00 -6.32 23.44
CA PRO A 47 -12.47 -6.32 22.07
C PRO A 47 -12.83 -7.56 21.24
N GLU A 48 -12.57 -7.49 19.94
CA GLU A 48 -12.74 -8.62 19.01
C GLU A 48 -11.79 -9.77 19.33
N LEU A 49 -12.30 -11.01 19.32
CA LEU A 49 -11.52 -12.24 19.58
C LEU A 49 -10.68 -12.17 20.86
N GLU A 50 -11.13 -11.44 21.88
CA GLU A 50 -10.34 -11.16 23.08
C GLU A 50 -9.89 -12.40 23.86
N ILE A 51 -10.59 -13.54 23.81
CA ILE A 51 -10.18 -14.74 24.54
C ILE A 51 -8.85 -15.30 24.01
N CYS A 52 -8.71 -15.42 22.68
CA CYS A 52 -7.48 -15.92 22.05
C CYS A 52 -6.49 -14.81 21.68
N GLY A 53 -6.95 -13.56 21.59
CA GLY A 53 -6.24 -12.48 20.91
C GLY A 53 -6.54 -12.48 19.40
N TYR A 54 -6.62 -11.30 18.78
CA TYR A 54 -6.99 -11.17 17.38
C TYR A 54 -5.96 -11.81 16.43
N GLY A 55 -4.66 -11.53 16.63
CA GLY A 55 -3.56 -11.91 15.74
C GLY A 55 -3.08 -13.36 15.86
N CYS A 56 -3.99 -14.34 16.03
CA CYS A 56 -3.61 -15.75 16.03
C CYS A 56 -3.28 -16.30 14.62
N GLU A 57 -3.69 -15.60 13.57
CA GLU A 57 -3.40 -15.95 12.17
C GLU A 57 -3.76 -17.43 11.87
N ASP A 58 -2.82 -18.22 11.34
CA ASP A 58 -3.06 -19.62 10.96
C ASP A 58 -3.37 -20.56 12.13
N HIS A 59 -3.16 -20.14 13.38
CA HIS A 59 -3.60 -20.92 14.54
C HIS A 59 -5.14 -21.00 14.63
N PHE A 60 -5.89 -20.15 13.93
CA PHE A 60 -7.34 -20.34 13.76
C PHE A 60 -7.71 -21.55 12.90
N LEU A 61 -6.74 -22.23 12.26
CA LEU A 61 -6.94 -23.51 11.58
C LEU A 61 -6.76 -24.70 12.52
N GLU A 62 -6.20 -24.48 13.71
CA GLU A 62 -5.95 -25.50 14.72
C GLU A 62 -7.19 -25.64 15.62
N ALA A 63 -7.65 -26.87 15.83
CA ALA A 63 -8.82 -27.14 16.67
C ALA A 63 -8.59 -26.74 18.14
N ASP A 64 -7.34 -26.82 18.60
CA ASP A 64 -6.90 -26.47 19.95
C ASP A 64 -7.24 -25.02 20.29
N THR A 65 -7.14 -24.09 19.34
CA THR A 65 -7.52 -22.69 19.54
C THR A 65 -9.00 -22.56 19.93
N PHE A 66 -9.90 -23.27 19.25
CA PHE A 66 -11.33 -23.26 19.59
C PHE A 66 -11.58 -23.96 20.92
N TYR A 67 -10.91 -25.09 21.16
CA TYR A 67 -11.06 -25.87 22.38
C TYR A 67 -10.64 -25.04 23.61
N HIS A 68 -9.46 -24.42 23.59
CA HIS A 68 -8.99 -23.57 24.68
C HIS A 68 -9.81 -22.29 24.85
N CYS A 69 -10.37 -21.72 23.77
CA CYS A 69 -11.34 -20.63 23.93
C CYS A 69 -12.58 -21.06 24.73
N TRP A 70 -13.09 -22.26 24.49
CA TRP A 70 -14.20 -22.82 25.26
C TRP A 70 -13.79 -23.14 26.71
N GLU A 71 -12.57 -23.62 26.96
CA GLU A 71 -12.06 -23.83 28.31
C GLU A 71 -11.92 -22.52 29.10
N SER A 72 -11.38 -21.47 28.47
CA SER A 72 -11.31 -20.14 29.06
C SER A 72 -12.70 -19.59 29.37
N LEU A 73 -13.66 -19.74 28.46
CA LEU A 73 -15.04 -19.31 28.69
C LEU A 73 -15.70 -20.13 29.82
N ALA A 74 -15.46 -21.44 29.88
CA ALA A 74 -15.95 -22.29 30.96
C ALA A 74 -15.41 -21.83 32.33
N THR A 75 -14.12 -21.50 32.39
CA THR A 75 -13.48 -20.96 33.59
C THR A 75 -14.06 -19.61 34.00
N LEU A 76 -14.30 -18.72 33.03
CA LEU A 76 -14.94 -17.42 33.24
C LEU A 76 -16.36 -17.59 33.82
N LEU A 77 -17.18 -18.48 33.23
CA LEU A 77 -18.55 -18.74 33.65
C LEU A 77 -18.62 -19.52 34.98
N ALA A 78 -17.60 -20.28 35.35
CA ALA A 78 -17.53 -20.93 36.65
C ALA A 78 -17.35 -19.93 37.81
N SER A 79 -16.77 -18.76 37.52
CA SER A 79 -16.59 -17.67 38.49
C SER A 79 -17.85 -16.81 38.65
N ASP A 80 -17.83 -15.89 39.62
CA ASP A 80 -18.91 -14.93 39.89
C ASP A 80 -18.79 -13.61 39.09
N VAL A 81 -17.79 -13.50 38.22
CA VAL A 81 -17.50 -12.23 37.54
C VAL A 81 -18.66 -11.80 36.64
N THR A 82 -19.38 -12.73 36.01
CA THR A 82 -20.54 -12.42 35.14
C THR A 82 -21.86 -12.18 35.88
N ASP A 83 -21.89 -12.34 37.20
CA ASP A 83 -23.13 -12.23 37.97
C ASP A 83 -23.61 -10.77 38.00
N GLY A 84 -24.84 -10.51 37.52
CA GLY A 84 -25.48 -9.19 37.50
C GLY A 84 -24.96 -8.22 36.42
N ILE A 85 -24.16 -8.69 35.47
CA ILE A 85 -23.63 -7.87 34.36
C ILE A 85 -23.69 -8.64 33.04
N LEU A 86 -24.27 -8.02 32.00
CA LEU A 86 -24.25 -8.60 30.65
C LEU A 86 -22.87 -8.34 30.02
N CYS A 87 -22.15 -9.40 29.69
CA CYS A 87 -20.82 -9.34 29.09
C CYS A 87 -20.88 -9.74 27.62
N ASP A 88 -20.33 -8.91 26.73
CA ASP A 88 -20.11 -9.21 25.32
C ASP A 88 -18.63 -9.55 25.10
N ILE A 89 -18.34 -10.83 24.83
CA ILE A 89 -16.99 -11.41 24.78
C ILE A 89 -16.66 -11.93 23.38
N GLY A 90 -15.47 -11.62 22.86
CA GLY A 90 -15.02 -12.08 21.54
C GLY A 90 -14.29 -13.42 21.57
N MET A 91 -14.69 -14.39 20.75
CA MET A 91 -13.96 -15.65 20.51
C MET A 91 -14.36 -16.32 19.19
N PRO A 92 -13.53 -17.21 18.61
CA PRO A 92 -13.91 -17.97 17.44
C PRO A 92 -14.84 -19.14 17.84
N VAL A 93 -15.84 -19.44 17.00
CA VAL A 93 -16.78 -20.56 17.23
C VAL A 93 -16.99 -21.34 15.94
N GLN A 94 -16.92 -22.67 16.04
CA GLN A 94 -17.31 -23.56 14.95
C GLN A 94 -18.79 -23.91 15.04
N HIS A 95 -19.56 -23.59 13.99
CA HIS A 95 -20.97 -23.93 13.88
C HIS A 95 -21.23 -24.66 12.56
N GLY A 96 -21.83 -25.85 12.62
CA GLY A 96 -22.09 -26.66 11.42
C GLY A 96 -20.82 -27.06 10.64
N GLY A 97 -19.68 -27.18 11.32
CA GLY A 97 -18.38 -27.45 10.69
C GLY A 97 -17.71 -26.23 10.05
N VAL A 98 -18.22 -25.01 10.29
CA VAL A 98 -17.71 -23.76 9.74
C VAL A 98 -17.20 -22.85 10.86
N SER A 99 -16.01 -22.30 10.69
CA SER A 99 -15.40 -21.37 11.65
C SER A 99 -15.91 -19.94 11.47
N TYR A 100 -16.39 -19.34 12.55
CA TYR A 100 -16.86 -17.96 12.60
C TYR A 100 -16.12 -17.15 13.66
N ASN A 101 -15.88 -15.87 13.37
CA ASN A 101 -15.49 -14.88 14.37
C ASN A 101 -16.76 -14.40 15.08
N CYS A 102 -16.85 -14.57 16.39
CA CYS A 102 -18.10 -14.41 17.13
C CYS A 102 -17.99 -13.48 18.34
N ARG A 103 -19.14 -12.89 18.66
CA ARG A 103 -19.46 -12.24 19.93
C ARG A 103 -20.33 -13.18 20.74
N VAL A 104 -19.92 -13.51 21.96
CA VAL A 104 -20.60 -14.42 22.88
C VAL A 104 -21.11 -13.59 24.05
N PHE A 105 -22.44 -13.45 24.14
CA PHE A 105 -23.10 -12.73 25.22
C PHE A 105 -23.31 -13.66 26.41
N CYS A 106 -22.84 -13.23 27.58
CA CYS A 106 -22.93 -13.98 28.83
C CYS A 106 -23.59 -13.15 29.93
N LEU A 107 -24.43 -13.77 30.76
CA LEU A 107 -25.03 -13.18 31.95
C LEU A 107 -25.27 -14.27 32.99
N ASP A 108 -24.97 -14.00 34.26
CA ASP A 108 -25.27 -14.90 35.39
C ASP A 108 -24.81 -16.34 35.12
N ARG A 109 -23.56 -16.47 34.65
CA ARG A 109 -22.89 -17.75 34.34
C ARG A 109 -23.53 -18.57 33.23
N LYS A 110 -24.35 -17.92 32.40
CA LYS A 110 -25.01 -18.53 31.23
C LYS A 110 -24.68 -17.79 29.97
N ILE A 111 -24.66 -18.53 28.86
CA ILE A 111 -24.55 -17.96 27.51
C ILE A 111 -25.96 -17.61 27.05
N VAL A 112 -26.15 -16.35 26.66
CA VAL A 112 -27.43 -15.81 26.22
C VAL A 112 -27.59 -15.96 24.70
N PHE A 113 -26.55 -15.58 23.95
CA PHE A 113 -26.61 -15.44 22.50
C PHE A 113 -25.20 -15.44 21.91
N ILE A 114 -25.01 -16.08 20.76
CA ILE A 114 -23.76 -16.04 19.98
C ILE A 114 -24.03 -15.36 18.64
N ARG A 115 -23.32 -14.26 18.38
CA ARG A 115 -23.41 -13.49 17.13
C ARG A 115 -22.14 -13.66 16.30
N PRO A 116 -22.19 -14.31 15.12
CA PRO A 116 -21.08 -14.32 14.18
C PRO A 116 -20.96 -12.99 13.41
N LYS A 117 -19.74 -12.67 12.99
CA LYS A 117 -19.40 -11.54 12.12
C LYS A 117 -19.95 -11.74 10.70
N LEU A 118 -20.48 -10.67 10.13
CA LEU A 118 -21.14 -10.59 8.82
C LEU A 118 -20.17 -10.21 7.71
N PHE A 119 -19.27 -9.27 7.98
CA PHE A 119 -18.37 -8.70 6.99
C PHE A 119 -16.94 -8.76 7.52
N HIS A 120 -16.11 -9.51 6.81
CA HIS A 120 -14.71 -9.75 7.17
C HIS A 120 -13.79 -8.70 6.57
N ALA A 121 -12.71 -8.39 7.29
CA ALA A 121 -11.66 -7.52 6.79
C ALA A 121 -10.63 -8.34 5.98
N ASP A 122 -10.44 -7.99 4.70
CA ASP A 122 -9.48 -8.64 3.79
C ASP A 122 -8.55 -7.64 3.08
N ASP A 123 -8.57 -6.38 3.51
CA ASP A 123 -7.74 -5.31 2.96
C ASP A 123 -6.48 -5.08 3.79
N GLY A 124 -5.39 -4.73 3.10
CA GLY A 124 -4.15 -4.28 3.73
C GLY A 124 -3.44 -5.39 4.52
N ASN A 125 -3.54 -5.33 5.85
CA ASN A 125 -2.99 -6.36 6.76
C ASN A 125 -3.98 -7.48 7.05
N TYR A 126 -5.28 -7.22 6.91
CA TYR A 126 -6.31 -8.16 7.30
C TYR A 126 -6.53 -9.22 6.22
N ARG A 127 -6.84 -10.45 6.65
CA ARG A 127 -7.05 -11.63 5.79
C ARG A 127 -8.02 -12.61 6.43
N GLU A 128 -9.06 -12.08 7.08
CA GLU A 128 -9.95 -12.88 7.91
C GLU A 128 -10.63 -14.03 7.15
N THR A 129 -10.89 -13.88 5.83
CA THR A 129 -11.48 -14.97 5.03
C THR A 129 -10.55 -16.18 4.84
N ARG A 130 -9.27 -16.05 5.21
CA ARG A 130 -8.36 -17.19 5.28
C ARG A 130 -8.77 -18.20 6.35
N TRP A 131 -9.38 -17.75 7.44
CA TRP A 131 -9.67 -18.59 8.62
C TRP A 131 -11.16 -18.64 8.97
N PHE A 132 -11.91 -17.58 8.65
CA PHE A 132 -13.32 -17.44 9.02
C PHE A 132 -14.22 -17.33 7.80
N THR A 133 -15.46 -17.80 7.95
CA THR A 133 -16.52 -17.61 6.97
C THR A 133 -17.48 -16.52 7.42
N THR A 134 -18.01 -15.74 6.50
CA THR A 134 -19.03 -14.72 6.80
C THR A 134 -20.38 -15.39 7.04
N TRP A 135 -21.10 -14.95 8.07
CA TRP A 135 -22.47 -15.41 8.27
C TRP A 135 -23.39 -14.85 7.17
N LYS A 136 -24.20 -15.73 6.56
CA LYS A 136 -25.10 -15.35 5.45
C LYS A 136 -26.50 -15.07 5.98
N ILE A 137 -26.99 -13.86 5.71
CA ILE A 137 -28.35 -13.45 6.07
C ILE A 137 -29.33 -14.06 5.06
N SER A 138 -30.29 -14.81 5.56
CA SER A 138 -31.44 -15.35 4.82
C SER A 138 -32.57 -14.33 4.74
N SER A 139 -33.33 -14.39 3.63
CA SER A 139 -34.60 -13.67 3.51
C SER A 139 -35.67 -14.21 4.47
N ASP A 140 -35.57 -15.49 4.86
CA ASP A 140 -36.36 -16.02 5.96
C ASP A 140 -35.73 -15.59 7.28
N VAL A 141 -36.40 -14.66 7.97
CA VAL A 141 -35.97 -14.09 9.24
C VAL A 141 -35.75 -15.17 10.30
N LYS A 142 -36.56 -16.23 10.31
CA LYS A 142 -36.43 -17.30 11.30
C LYS A 142 -35.15 -18.11 11.09
N ALA A 143 -34.66 -18.19 9.86
CA ALA A 143 -33.42 -18.89 9.53
C ALA A 143 -32.16 -18.11 9.94
N ASN A 144 -32.29 -16.82 10.29
CA ASN A 144 -31.17 -15.98 10.74
C ASN A 144 -30.77 -16.24 12.20
N LEU A 145 -31.59 -16.97 12.97
CA LEU A 145 -31.29 -17.40 14.33
C LEU A 145 -31.42 -18.93 14.40
N GLN A 146 -30.28 -19.60 14.45
CA GLN A 146 -30.18 -21.05 14.52
C GLN A 146 -29.81 -21.49 15.93
N THR A 147 -29.95 -22.79 16.19
CA THR A 147 -29.56 -23.40 17.46
C THR A 147 -28.12 -23.90 17.36
N HIS A 148 -27.26 -23.51 18.30
CA HIS A 148 -25.90 -24.03 18.43
C HIS A 148 -25.79 -24.93 19.66
N MET A 149 -25.32 -26.17 19.44
CA MET A 149 -25.03 -27.12 20.51
C MET A 149 -23.77 -26.70 21.24
N LEU A 150 -23.87 -26.52 22.56
CA LEU A 150 -22.72 -26.13 23.38
C LEU A 150 -21.77 -27.31 23.60
N PRO A 151 -20.44 -27.09 23.73
CA PRO A 151 -19.52 -28.17 24.07
C PRO A 151 -19.80 -28.78 25.45
N PRO A 152 -19.49 -30.08 25.69
CA PRO A 152 -19.78 -30.76 26.95
C PRO A 152 -19.29 -30.03 28.20
N MET A 153 -18.10 -29.40 28.13
CA MET A 153 -17.56 -28.61 29.26
C MET A 153 -18.49 -27.46 29.66
N ILE A 154 -19.07 -26.74 28.69
CA ILE A 154 -19.99 -25.64 28.97
C ILE A 154 -21.34 -26.19 29.45
N GLN A 155 -21.83 -27.28 28.86
CA GLN A 155 -23.08 -27.92 29.29
C GLN A 155 -23.02 -28.33 30.76
N GLN A 156 -21.89 -28.91 31.20
CA GLN A 156 -21.68 -29.36 32.57
C GLN A 156 -21.76 -28.20 33.58
N PHE A 157 -21.23 -27.02 33.24
CA PHE A 157 -21.24 -25.86 34.13
C PHE A 157 -22.55 -25.07 34.09
N THR A 158 -23.08 -24.82 32.89
CA THR A 158 -24.23 -23.92 32.69
C THR A 158 -25.57 -24.63 32.80
N GLY A 159 -25.58 -25.96 32.61
CA GLY A 159 -26.79 -26.75 32.41
C GLY A 159 -27.50 -26.50 31.07
N GLN A 160 -26.91 -25.70 30.17
CA GLN A 160 -27.47 -25.38 28.86
C GLN A 160 -26.96 -26.38 27.82
N LEU A 161 -27.87 -27.06 27.12
CA LEU A 161 -27.50 -27.94 26.00
C LEU A 161 -27.20 -27.14 24.72
N GLU A 162 -27.96 -26.06 24.52
CA GLU A 162 -27.95 -25.28 23.29
C GLU A 162 -28.20 -23.79 23.56
N VAL A 163 -27.79 -22.94 22.60
CA VAL A 163 -27.98 -21.49 22.63
C VAL A 163 -28.31 -20.93 21.24
N PRO A 164 -28.98 -19.77 21.17
CA PRO A 164 -29.19 -19.09 19.89
C PRO A 164 -27.88 -18.62 19.25
N PHE A 165 -27.73 -18.85 17.94
CA PHE A 165 -26.57 -18.52 17.12
C PHE A 165 -27.01 -17.84 15.82
N GLY A 166 -26.48 -16.66 15.51
CA GLY A 166 -26.77 -15.96 14.26
C GLY A 166 -26.97 -14.45 14.45
N ILE A 167 -27.88 -13.85 13.69
CA ILE A 167 -28.14 -12.41 13.74
C ILE A 167 -29.44 -12.13 14.46
N GLY A 168 -29.34 -11.34 15.53
CA GLY A 168 -30.47 -10.95 16.37
C GLY A 168 -30.05 -9.90 17.38
N ALA A 169 -30.97 -9.54 18.25
CA ALA A 169 -30.75 -8.66 19.39
C ALA A 169 -31.27 -9.28 20.69
N ILE A 170 -30.68 -8.88 21.80
CA ILE A 170 -31.11 -9.25 23.15
C ILE A 170 -32.16 -8.25 23.61
N ALA A 171 -33.37 -8.73 23.86
CA ALA A 171 -34.45 -7.92 24.42
C ALA A 171 -34.45 -8.07 25.94
N THR A 172 -33.98 -7.04 26.66
CA THR A 172 -34.08 -6.98 28.11
C THR A 172 -35.46 -6.45 28.51
N ARG A 173 -35.75 -6.37 29.81
CA ARG A 173 -37.04 -5.84 30.31
C ARG A 173 -37.23 -4.33 30.04
N ASP A 174 -36.16 -3.63 29.72
CA ASP A 174 -36.10 -2.16 29.69
C ASP A 174 -35.29 -1.58 28.51
N SER A 175 -34.60 -2.40 27.72
CA SER A 175 -33.85 -1.99 26.52
C SER A 175 -33.64 -3.13 25.53
N VAL A 176 -33.05 -2.82 24.37
CA VAL A 176 -32.66 -3.79 23.35
C VAL A 176 -31.20 -3.57 22.98
N ILE A 177 -30.39 -4.64 23.05
CA ILE A 177 -28.93 -4.61 22.90
C ILE A 177 -28.51 -5.54 21.76
N SER A 178 -27.57 -5.12 20.95
CA SER A 178 -26.86 -5.98 19.99
C SER A 178 -25.43 -5.49 19.83
N SER A 179 -24.62 -6.26 19.11
CA SER A 179 -23.32 -5.80 18.65
C SER A 179 -23.22 -5.82 17.13
N GLU A 180 -22.28 -5.03 16.62
CA GLU A 180 -21.59 -5.24 15.34
C GLU A 180 -20.10 -5.51 15.64
N THR A 181 -19.31 -5.91 14.66
CA THR A 181 -17.90 -6.31 14.90
C THR A 181 -16.96 -5.64 13.91
N CYS A 182 -16.04 -4.82 14.43
CA CYS A 182 -14.96 -4.13 13.71
C CYS A 182 -15.37 -3.57 12.35
N GLU A 183 -14.97 -4.24 11.27
CA GLU A 183 -15.14 -3.83 9.86
C GLU A 183 -16.60 -3.59 9.47
N GLU A 184 -17.56 -4.22 10.17
CA GLU A 184 -18.99 -4.03 9.94
C GLU A 184 -19.41 -2.54 9.94
N LEU A 185 -18.79 -1.71 10.79
CA LEU A 185 -19.01 -0.26 10.87
C LEU A 185 -18.66 0.48 9.56
N PHE A 186 -17.63 0.00 8.85
CA PHE A 186 -17.04 0.67 7.70
C PHE A 186 -17.76 0.30 6.39
N THR A 187 -18.62 -0.71 6.43
CA THR A 187 -19.36 -1.16 5.24
C THR A 187 -20.47 -0.17 4.86
N PRO A 188 -20.80 0.00 3.55
CA PRO A 188 -21.82 0.95 3.12
C PRO A 188 -23.23 0.68 3.67
N ASP A 189 -23.59 -0.59 3.82
CA ASP A 189 -24.84 -1.05 4.43
C ASP A 189 -24.56 -1.68 5.80
N ALA A 190 -23.98 -0.86 6.68
CA ALA A 190 -23.49 -1.32 7.98
C ALA A 190 -24.63 -1.87 8.87
N PRO A 191 -24.39 -2.94 9.65
CA PRO A 191 -25.40 -3.58 10.48
C PRO A 191 -26.10 -2.63 11.47
N HIS A 192 -25.39 -1.65 12.04
CA HIS A 192 -26.01 -0.67 12.93
C HIS A 192 -27.22 0.05 12.33
N ILE A 193 -27.30 0.21 11.00
CA ILE A 193 -28.46 0.82 10.33
C ILE A 193 -29.70 -0.03 10.61
N SER A 194 -29.63 -1.32 10.25
CA SER A 194 -30.72 -2.28 10.45
C SER A 194 -31.00 -2.52 11.94
N LEU A 195 -29.97 -2.58 12.79
CA LEU A 195 -30.13 -2.71 14.25
C LEU A 195 -30.87 -1.50 14.84
N ALA A 196 -30.46 -0.28 14.48
CA ALA A 196 -31.11 0.94 14.97
C ALA A 196 -32.56 1.05 14.48
N LEU A 197 -32.85 0.70 13.23
CA LEU A 197 -34.22 0.65 12.71
C LEU A 197 -35.06 -0.46 13.35
N GLY A 198 -34.45 -1.61 13.69
CA GLY A 198 -35.05 -2.72 14.45
C GLY A 198 -35.31 -2.43 15.94
N GLY A 199 -34.96 -1.22 16.40
CA GLY A 199 -35.22 -0.73 17.74
C GLY A 199 -34.13 -1.02 18.76
N VAL A 200 -32.94 -1.49 18.33
CA VAL A 200 -31.78 -1.65 19.22
C VAL A 200 -31.36 -0.28 19.74
N GLU A 201 -31.29 -0.09 21.05
CA GLU A 201 -30.94 1.19 21.68
C GLU A 201 -29.45 1.26 22.04
N ILE A 202 -28.83 0.10 22.32
CA ILE A 202 -27.41 -0.02 22.67
C ILE A 202 -26.71 -0.93 21.66
N ILE A 203 -25.70 -0.41 20.99
CA ILE A 203 -24.90 -1.14 20.01
C ILE A 203 -23.46 -1.22 20.51
N GLY A 204 -22.95 -2.45 20.71
CA GLY A 204 -21.53 -2.69 20.95
C GLY A 204 -20.75 -2.90 19.66
N ASN A 205 -19.50 -2.45 19.61
CA ASN A 205 -18.55 -2.81 18.57
C ASN A 205 -17.22 -3.23 19.21
N GLY A 206 -17.00 -4.54 19.30
CA GLY A 206 -15.70 -5.09 19.63
C GLY A 206 -14.82 -5.13 18.37
N SER A 207 -13.62 -4.57 18.48
CA SER A 207 -12.69 -4.40 17.37
C SER A 207 -11.31 -4.98 17.65
N GLY A 208 -10.62 -5.40 16.59
CA GLY A 208 -9.18 -5.62 16.51
C GLY A 208 -8.56 -4.65 15.49
N SER A 209 -8.71 -3.35 15.71
CA SER A 209 -8.26 -2.31 14.78
C SER A 209 -6.85 -1.83 15.10
N HIS A 210 -5.90 -2.14 14.22
CA HIS A 210 -4.51 -1.72 14.36
C HIS A 210 -4.30 -0.22 14.11
N HIS A 211 -3.23 0.33 14.69
CA HIS A 211 -2.75 1.68 14.46
C HIS A 211 -2.38 1.88 13.00
N GLU A 212 -2.89 2.97 12.44
CA GLU A 212 -2.42 3.55 11.20
C GLU A 212 -2.32 5.05 11.46
N LEU A 213 -1.17 5.63 11.13
CA LEU A 213 -0.85 7.02 11.46
C LEU A 213 -1.93 7.96 10.88
N ARG A 214 -2.57 8.77 11.74
CA ARG A 214 -3.66 9.71 11.41
C ARG A 214 -5.02 9.08 11.05
N LYS A 215 -5.20 7.77 11.20
CA LYS A 215 -6.47 7.09 10.85
C LYS A 215 -7.60 7.34 11.85
N LEU A 216 -7.28 7.62 13.12
CA LEU A 216 -8.25 7.65 14.21
C LEU A 216 -9.47 8.57 13.92
N ASN A 217 -9.24 9.74 13.31
CA ASN A 217 -10.31 10.68 12.94
C ASN A 217 -11.44 9.99 12.16
N HIS A 218 -11.08 9.18 11.16
CA HIS A 218 -12.05 8.50 10.31
C HIS A 218 -12.91 7.51 11.11
N ARG A 219 -12.31 6.75 12.04
CA ARG A 219 -13.02 5.83 12.94
C ARG A 219 -14.04 6.60 13.80
N ILE A 220 -13.62 7.71 14.40
CA ILE A 220 -14.48 8.53 15.26
C ILE A 220 -15.64 9.13 14.47
N ASP A 221 -15.38 9.65 13.27
CA ASP A 221 -16.41 10.24 12.41
C ASP A 221 -17.47 9.21 12.00
N LEU A 222 -17.08 7.96 11.73
CA LEU A 222 -18.04 6.89 11.43
C LEU A 222 -18.91 6.53 12.63
N ILE A 223 -18.32 6.38 13.83
CA ILE A 223 -19.09 6.07 15.05
C ILE A 223 -20.06 7.21 15.39
N ARG A 224 -19.60 8.46 15.30
CA ARG A 224 -20.46 9.64 15.50
C ARG A 224 -21.56 9.69 14.45
N GLY A 225 -21.22 9.45 13.19
CA GLY A 225 -22.18 9.41 12.09
C GLY A 225 -23.25 8.34 12.26
N ALA A 226 -22.89 7.15 12.72
CA ALA A 226 -23.81 6.04 12.98
C ALA A 226 -24.88 6.42 14.03
N THR A 227 -24.45 6.94 15.17
CA THR A 227 -25.36 7.33 16.27
C THR A 227 -26.11 8.64 16.00
N ALA A 228 -25.53 9.60 15.29
CA ALA A 228 -26.21 10.82 14.88
C ALA A 228 -27.34 10.55 13.88
N LYS A 229 -27.21 9.54 13.01
CA LYS A 229 -28.26 9.16 12.04
C LYS A 229 -29.33 8.27 12.67
N GLY A 230 -28.93 7.24 13.41
CA GLY A 230 -29.85 6.24 13.95
C GLY A 230 -30.45 6.59 15.31
N GLY A 231 -29.81 7.47 16.08
CA GLY A 231 -29.97 7.58 17.52
C GLY A 231 -29.48 6.31 18.24
N GLY A 232 -29.10 6.41 19.50
CA GLY A 232 -28.65 5.28 20.32
C GLY A 232 -27.35 5.52 21.06
N ILE A 233 -27.03 4.55 21.89
CA ILE A 233 -25.76 4.44 22.63
C ILE A 233 -24.87 3.47 21.86
N TYR A 234 -23.63 3.89 21.58
CA TYR A 234 -22.65 3.09 20.88
C TYR A 234 -21.39 2.94 21.74
N LEU A 235 -21.01 1.69 21.99
CA LEU A 235 -19.80 1.34 22.71
C LEU A 235 -18.78 0.80 21.71
N TYR A 236 -17.56 1.30 21.78
CA TYR A 236 -16.43 0.80 20.99
C TYR A 236 -15.39 0.25 21.94
N ALA A 237 -14.99 -1.01 21.76
CA ALA A 237 -13.90 -1.67 22.47
C ALA A 237 -12.86 -2.10 21.45
N ASN A 238 -11.58 -1.97 21.79
CA ASN A 238 -10.50 -2.35 20.89
C ASN A 238 -9.34 -2.97 21.66
N GLN A 239 -8.58 -3.83 21.00
CA GLN A 239 -7.33 -4.31 21.57
C GLN A 239 -6.34 -3.12 21.70
N GLN A 240 -5.46 -3.13 22.70
CA GLN A 240 -4.45 -2.11 22.89
C GLN A 240 -3.10 -2.73 23.23
N GLY A 241 -2.13 -2.64 22.33
CA GLY A 241 -0.82 -3.27 22.49
C GLY A 241 -0.38 -4.10 21.30
N CYS A 242 0.70 -4.85 21.46
CA CYS A 242 1.30 -5.71 20.43
C CYS A 242 1.07 -7.18 20.74
N ASP A 243 0.21 -7.85 19.99
CA ASP A 243 -0.29 -9.21 20.31
C ASP A 243 0.56 -10.38 19.82
N GLY A 244 1.79 -10.12 19.38
CA GLY A 244 2.74 -11.13 18.90
C GLY A 244 3.25 -10.87 17.47
N GLY A 245 2.64 -9.92 16.77
CA GLY A 245 3.06 -9.50 15.43
C GLY A 245 3.62 -8.09 15.36
N ARG A 246 3.79 -7.62 14.13
CA ARG A 246 4.25 -6.25 13.84
C ARG A 246 3.21 -5.14 14.06
N LEU A 247 1.95 -5.54 14.30
CA LEU A 247 0.84 -4.61 14.45
C LEU A 247 0.78 -4.18 15.90
N TYR A 248 0.49 -2.90 16.09
CA TYR A 248 0.08 -2.37 17.37
C TYR A 248 -1.38 -2.00 17.28
N TYR A 249 -2.21 -2.50 18.20
CA TYR A 249 -3.61 -2.13 18.31
C TYR A 249 -3.71 -0.88 19.16
N ASP A 250 -4.40 0.15 18.67
CA ASP A 250 -4.36 1.50 19.24
C ASP A 250 -5.50 1.80 20.20
N GLY A 251 -6.19 0.78 20.72
CA GLY A 251 -7.23 0.94 21.73
C GLY A 251 -8.26 2.00 21.32
N CYS A 252 -8.31 3.06 22.12
CA CYS A 252 -9.26 4.16 22.01
C CYS A 252 -10.72 3.71 22.18
N ALA A 253 -10.98 2.95 23.25
CA ALA A 253 -12.33 2.64 23.68
C ALA A 253 -13.18 3.91 23.78
N LEU A 254 -14.45 3.84 23.35
CA LEU A 254 -15.30 5.02 23.21
C LEU A 254 -16.73 4.71 23.63
N ILE A 255 -17.40 5.69 24.25
CA ILE A 255 -18.84 5.66 24.47
C ILE A 255 -19.45 6.90 23.84
N VAL A 256 -20.42 6.70 22.95
CA VAL A 256 -21.09 7.76 22.17
C VAL A 256 -22.60 7.64 22.34
N VAL A 257 -23.27 8.77 22.56
CA VAL A 257 -24.73 8.86 22.69
C VAL A 257 -25.25 9.89 21.69
N ASN A 258 -26.07 9.46 20.73
CA ASN A 258 -26.71 10.33 19.74
C ASN A 258 -25.74 11.29 19.01
N GLY A 259 -24.53 10.82 18.66
CA GLY A 259 -23.48 11.60 17.99
C GLY A 259 -22.52 12.37 18.91
N HIS A 260 -22.78 12.36 20.23
CA HIS A 260 -21.94 13.02 21.24
C HIS A 260 -21.09 12.00 22.01
N ILE A 261 -19.81 12.30 22.17
CA ILE A 261 -18.90 11.45 22.93
C ILE A 261 -19.06 11.77 24.42
N VAL A 262 -19.14 10.73 25.25
CA VAL A 262 -19.31 10.87 26.71
C VAL A 262 -18.18 10.21 27.51
N ALA A 263 -17.40 9.32 26.89
CA ALA A 263 -16.18 8.77 27.47
C ALA A 263 -15.20 8.36 26.36
N GLN A 264 -13.91 8.56 26.60
CA GLN A 264 -12.79 8.23 25.72
C GLN A 264 -11.68 7.56 26.53
N GLY A 265 -11.18 6.42 26.06
CA GLY A 265 -10.01 5.73 26.59
C GLY A 265 -8.72 6.15 25.88
N SER A 266 -7.58 5.71 26.41
CA SER A 266 -6.27 5.99 25.82
C SER A 266 -6.10 5.37 24.43
N GLN A 267 -5.31 6.01 23.57
CA GLN A 267 -4.88 5.43 22.30
C GLN A 267 -3.62 4.55 22.50
N PHE A 268 -2.66 5.05 23.27
CA PHE A 268 -1.42 4.35 23.57
C PHE A 268 -1.24 4.24 25.09
N SER A 269 -0.95 3.03 25.57
CA SER A 269 -0.73 2.77 26.99
C SER A 269 0.18 1.55 27.15
N VAL A 270 0.89 1.49 28.27
CA VAL A 270 1.66 0.31 28.70
C VAL A 270 0.85 -0.58 29.67
N ALA A 271 -0.34 -0.13 30.08
CA ALA A 271 -1.22 -0.87 30.96
C ALA A 271 -1.92 -2.01 30.20
N ASP A 272 -2.08 -3.17 30.85
CA ASP A 272 -2.71 -4.35 30.22
C ASP A 272 -4.24 -4.26 30.17
N VAL A 273 -4.86 -3.47 31.07
CA VAL A 273 -6.33 -3.33 31.19
C VAL A 273 -6.69 -1.88 31.43
N GLU A 274 -7.47 -1.29 30.53
CA GLU A 274 -8.13 0.00 30.73
C GLU A 274 -9.64 -0.15 30.51
N VAL A 275 -10.42 0.21 31.51
CA VAL A 275 -11.89 0.23 31.42
C VAL A 275 -12.36 1.68 31.50
N ILE A 276 -13.28 2.07 30.62
CA ILE A 276 -14.00 3.34 30.71
C ILE A 276 -15.49 3.06 30.92
N THR A 277 -16.16 3.96 31.61
CA THR A 277 -17.59 3.85 31.95
C THR A 277 -18.30 5.16 31.72
N ALA A 278 -19.57 5.11 31.34
CA ALA A 278 -20.44 6.27 31.28
C ALA A 278 -21.82 5.91 31.81
N VAL A 279 -22.45 6.87 32.50
CA VAL A 279 -23.86 6.81 32.86
C VAL A 279 -24.64 7.41 31.69
N VAL A 280 -25.59 6.66 31.15
CA VAL A 280 -26.37 7.04 29.97
C VAL A 280 -27.86 6.92 30.27
N ASP A 281 -28.67 7.76 29.63
CA ASP A 281 -30.13 7.79 29.78
C ASP A 281 -30.80 7.20 28.52
N LEU A 282 -31.64 6.18 28.70
CA LEU A 282 -32.39 5.61 27.58
C LEU A 282 -33.47 6.56 27.05
N ASP A 283 -34.02 7.44 27.90
CA ASP A 283 -35.03 8.40 27.45
C ASP A 283 -34.43 9.48 26.56
N ASP A 284 -33.13 9.81 26.70
CA ASP A 284 -32.42 10.67 25.74
C ASP A 284 -32.39 10.05 24.35
N VAL A 285 -32.17 8.72 24.25
CA VAL A 285 -32.21 7.98 22.96
C VAL A 285 -33.62 7.97 22.39
N ARG A 286 -34.62 7.65 23.20
CA ARG A 286 -36.02 7.55 22.79
C ARG A 286 -36.57 8.90 22.33
N SER A 287 -36.27 9.96 23.08
CA SER A 287 -36.62 11.34 22.75
C SER A 287 -35.93 11.79 21.46
N TYR A 288 -34.62 11.53 21.31
CA TYR A 288 -33.88 11.84 20.09
C TYR A 288 -34.48 11.16 18.86
N ARG A 289 -34.78 9.85 18.94
CA ARG A 289 -35.44 9.11 17.86
C ARG A 289 -36.84 9.62 17.59
N GLY A 290 -37.60 9.96 18.62
CA GLY A 290 -38.96 10.51 18.53
C GLY A 290 -39.00 11.88 17.84
N ALA A 291 -37.95 12.69 18.03
CA ALA A 291 -37.79 13.98 17.34
C ALA A 291 -37.45 13.82 15.84
N CYS A 292 -36.98 12.65 15.41
CA CYS A 292 -36.61 12.36 14.02
C CYS A 292 -37.72 11.60 13.28
N SER A 293 -38.75 12.32 12.79
CA SER A 293 -39.90 11.71 12.08
C SER A 293 -39.51 10.88 10.86
N SER A 294 -38.53 11.33 10.07
CA SER A 294 -38.05 10.60 8.87
C SER A 294 -37.41 9.26 9.22
N ARG A 295 -36.68 9.17 10.34
CA ARG A 295 -36.16 7.91 10.86
C ARG A 295 -37.28 6.99 11.32
N SER A 296 -38.31 7.54 11.96
CA SER A 296 -39.47 6.77 12.43
C SER A 296 -40.30 6.19 11.26
N GLU A 297 -40.44 6.94 10.16
CA GLU A 297 -41.00 6.41 8.90
C GLU A 297 -40.15 5.25 8.35
N GLN A 298 -38.82 5.42 8.37
CA GLN A 298 -37.90 4.33 8.10
C GLN A 298 -37.83 3.26 9.20
N ALA A 299 -38.62 3.31 10.27
CA ALA A 299 -38.73 2.24 11.27
C ALA A 299 -40.09 1.50 11.21
N SER A 300 -41.13 2.07 10.58
CA SER A 300 -42.46 1.44 10.35
C SER A 300 -42.61 0.35 9.22
N THR A 301 -42.22 0.58 7.96
CA THR A 301 -41.97 -0.44 6.88
C THR A 301 -41.49 -1.86 7.35
N PRO A 302 -42.24 -2.93 7.04
CA PRO A 302 -41.97 -4.30 7.52
C PRO A 302 -40.72 -5.00 6.93
N ASP A 303 -40.45 -4.85 5.63
CA ASP A 303 -39.55 -5.76 4.87
C ASP A 303 -38.05 -5.62 5.17
N LYS A 304 -37.63 -4.61 5.93
CA LYS A 304 -36.21 -4.38 6.29
C LYS A 304 -35.88 -4.67 7.77
N ARG A 305 -36.84 -5.17 8.57
CA ARG A 305 -36.88 -4.85 10.03
C ARG A 305 -37.20 -5.97 10.99
N THR A 306 -37.46 -7.19 10.53
CA THR A 306 -37.67 -8.29 11.45
C THR A 306 -36.31 -8.81 11.93
N LEU A 307 -35.81 -8.19 13.00
CA LEU A 307 -34.63 -8.66 13.71
C LEU A 307 -35.08 -9.71 14.73
N PRO A 308 -34.58 -10.96 14.67
CA PRO A 308 -34.85 -11.96 15.70
C PRO A 308 -34.47 -11.43 17.08
N ARG A 309 -35.31 -11.67 18.08
CA ARG A 309 -35.07 -11.24 19.46
C ARG A 309 -34.85 -12.44 20.35
N VAL A 310 -33.82 -12.35 21.19
CA VAL A 310 -33.57 -13.28 22.29
C VAL A 310 -34.06 -12.60 23.56
N ASP A 311 -35.19 -13.07 24.10
CA ASP A 311 -35.76 -12.52 25.31
C ASP A 311 -34.87 -12.85 26.52
N LEU A 312 -34.48 -11.81 27.26
CA LEU A 312 -33.64 -11.93 28.44
C LEU A 312 -34.33 -11.29 29.63
N ASN A 313 -34.54 -12.09 30.68
CA ASN A 313 -35.22 -11.68 31.91
C ASN A 313 -34.31 -10.84 32.84
N PHE A 314 -33.70 -9.78 32.29
CA PHE A 314 -32.73 -8.91 32.95
C PHE A 314 -33.16 -7.44 32.83
N ARG A 315 -32.80 -6.60 33.80
CA ARG A 315 -32.95 -5.14 33.72
C ARG A 315 -31.57 -4.52 33.63
N VAL A 316 -31.32 -3.78 32.56
CA VAL A 316 -30.03 -3.08 32.40
C VAL A 316 -30.00 -1.79 33.21
N CYS A 317 -31.16 -1.18 33.46
CA CYS A 317 -31.29 -0.06 34.38
C CYS A 317 -31.43 -0.61 35.81
N PRO A 318 -30.47 -0.34 36.71
CA PRO A 318 -30.58 -0.78 38.09
C PRO A 318 -31.80 -0.13 38.80
N PRO A 319 -32.31 -0.73 39.88
CA PRO A 319 -33.44 -0.18 40.63
C PRO A 319 -33.17 1.24 41.16
N SER A 320 -34.21 2.06 41.30
CA SER A 320 -34.07 3.51 41.58
C SER A 320 -33.32 3.87 42.86
N ALA A 321 -33.32 2.99 43.87
CA ALA A 321 -32.50 3.18 45.07
C ALA A 321 -31.00 3.29 44.76
N LYS A 322 -30.52 2.67 43.67
CA LYS A 322 -29.13 2.72 43.22
C LYS A 322 -28.86 3.83 42.19
N THR A 323 -29.91 4.40 41.56
CA THR A 323 -29.77 5.47 40.55
C THR A 323 -30.09 6.86 41.08
N ALA A 324 -30.59 6.99 42.31
CA ALA A 324 -31.01 8.27 42.91
C ALA A 324 -29.94 9.38 42.93
N PHE A 325 -28.66 9.01 42.84
CA PHE A 325 -27.53 9.95 42.82
C PHE A 325 -26.73 9.91 41.50
N LEU A 326 -27.20 9.16 40.50
CA LEU A 326 -26.56 9.08 39.20
C LEU A 326 -27.07 10.21 38.30
N ALA A 327 -26.16 10.82 37.56
CA ALA A 327 -26.47 11.78 36.51
C ALA A 327 -25.84 11.29 35.19
N PRO A 328 -26.45 11.56 34.03
CA PRO A 328 -25.84 11.27 32.74
C PRO A 328 -24.44 11.89 32.64
N SER A 329 -23.51 11.13 32.07
CA SER A 329 -22.15 11.60 31.85
C SER A 329 -22.14 12.82 30.92
N PRO A 330 -21.32 13.85 31.21
CA PRO A 330 -21.26 15.05 30.38
C PRO A 330 -20.67 14.73 29.00
N ARG A 331 -21.05 15.54 28.02
CA ARG A 331 -20.46 15.50 26.68
C ARG A 331 -19.02 16.00 26.75
N ILE A 332 -18.12 15.35 26.02
CA ILE A 332 -16.70 15.73 25.92
C ILE A 332 -16.31 15.94 24.46
N ASP A 333 -15.36 16.84 24.25
CA ASP A 333 -14.67 16.96 22.96
C ASP A 333 -13.62 15.86 22.83
N PHE A 334 -13.51 15.29 21.64
CA PHE A 334 -12.52 14.26 21.39
C PHE A 334 -11.10 14.83 21.39
N LYS A 335 -10.19 14.17 22.11
CA LYS A 335 -8.77 14.54 22.12
C LYS A 335 -7.99 13.68 21.13
N PHE A 336 -7.39 14.31 20.14
CA PHE A 336 -6.47 13.67 19.19
C PHE A 336 -5.01 13.89 19.58
N HIS A 337 -4.18 12.93 19.22
CA HIS A 337 -2.73 13.08 19.23
C HIS A 337 -2.26 13.73 17.91
N ALA A 338 -1.25 14.59 17.99
CA ALA A 338 -0.59 15.06 16.77
C ALA A 338 0.25 13.92 16.16
N PRO A 339 0.55 13.93 14.84
CA PRO A 339 1.30 12.84 14.20
C PRO A 339 2.63 12.51 14.86
N GLU A 340 3.39 13.52 15.28
CA GLU A 340 4.64 13.38 16.04
C GLU A 340 4.45 12.70 17.41
N GLU A 341 3.29 12.91 18.06
CA GLU A 341 2.94 12.24 19.32
C GLU A 341 2.55 10.79 19.06
N GLU A 342 1.77 10.51 18.01
CA GLU A 342 1.44 9.13 17.62
C GLU A 342 2.71 8.31 17.33
N ILE A 343 3.70 8.91 16.65
CA ILE A 343 4.99 8.26 16.36
C ILE A 343 5.85 8.12 17.63
N ALA A 344 5.74 9.04 18.59
CA ALA A 344 6.46 8.91 19.86
C ALA A 344 5.87 7.79 20.73
N LEU A 345 4.54 7.68 20.78
CA LEU A 345 3.81 6.82 21.72
C LEU A 345 3.57 5.40 21.18
N GLY A 346 3.08 5.26 19.94
CA GLY A 346 2.70 3.96 19.36
C GLY A 346 3.87 2.98 19.26
N PRO A 347 4.95 3.33 18.53
CA PRO A 347 6.17 2.56 18.51
C PRO A 347 6.76 2.31 19.90
N ALA A 348 6.68 3.26 20.85
CA ALA A 348 7.19 3.08 22.20
C ALA A 348 6.43 1.98 22.97
N CYS A 349 5.10 2.01 22.95
CA CYS A 349 4.26 0.96 23.54
C CYS A 349 4.47 -0.41 22.86
N TRP A 350 4.65 -0.42 21.52
CA TRP A 350 4.98 -1.63 20.78
C TRP A 350 6.32 -2.24 21.20
N MET A 351 7.35 -1.40 21.39
CA MET A 351 8.65 -1.83 21.89
C MET A 351 8.56 -2.38 23.32
N TRP A 352 7.75 -1.77 24.19
CA TRP A 352 7.52 -2.26 25.55
C TRP A 352 6.96 -3.68 25.56
N ASP A 353 5.92 -3.92 24.75
CA ASP A 353 5.29 -5.23 24.65
C ASP A 353 6.22 -6.28 24.06
N TYR A 354 6.98 -5.96 23.00
CA TYR A 354 7.98 -6.87 22.45
C TYR A 354 9.05 -7.22 23.49
N LEU A 355 9.54 -6.24 24.26
CA LEU A 355 10.56 -6.47 25.27
C LEU A 355 10.08 -7.44 26.36
N ARG A 356 8.93 -7.16 26.97
CA ARG A 356 8.42 -7.98 28.07
C ARG A 356 7.96 -9.37 27.62
N ARG A 357 7.37 -9.50 26.42
CA ARG A 357 6.84 -10.77 25.90
C ARG A 357 7.92 -11.68 25.33
N SER A 358 8.95 -11.11 24.69
CA SER A 358 10.11 -11.88 24.20
C SER A 358 11.04 -12.37 25.32
N ARG A 359 10.87 -11.86 26.55
CA ARG A 359 11.74 -12.11 27.71
C ARG A 359 13.20 -11.64 27.51
N ALA A 360 13.47 -10.85 26.46
CA ALA A 360 14.76 -10.20 26.28
C ALA A 360 15.07 -9.25 27.46
N LYS A 361 16.35 -8.99 27.71
CA LYS A 361 16.79 -8.10 28.80
C LYS A 361 17.02 -6.66 28.35
N GLY A 362 16.78 -6.38 27.08
CA GLY A 362 16.88 -5.03 26.51
C GLY A 362 17.03 -5.06 25.00
N PHE A 363 17.55 -3.95 24.49
CA PHE A 363 17.76 -3.65 23.10
C PHE A 363 19.22 -3.32 22.82
N PHE A 364 19.66 -3.68 21.62
CA PHE A 364 20.93 -3.23 21.06
C PHE A 364 20.66 -2.40 19.80
N LEU A 365 21.23 -1.19 19.74
CA LEU A 365 21.06 -0.27 18.61
C LEU A 365 22.43 0.23 18.09
N PRO A 366 22.78 -0.06 16.83
CA PRO A 366 23.87 0.63 16.15
C PRO A 366 23.52 2.11 15.97
N LEU A 367 24.12 2.99 16.78
CA LEU A 367 23.80 4.41 16.82
C LEU A 367 24.78 5.19 15.94
N SER A 368 24.30 5.72 14.82
CA SER A 368 25.14 6.40 13.82
C SER A 368 25.29 7.91 14.03
N GLY A 369 24.45 8.52 14.89
CA GLY A 369 24.39 9.99 15.03
C GLY A 369 23.64 10.69 13.89
N GLY A 370 22.97 9.92 13.02
CA GLY A 370 22.03 10.37 12.01
C GLY A 370 20.57 10.33 12.50
N ALA A 371 19.66 10.86 11.70
CA ALA A 371 18.26 11.06 12.10
C ALA A 371 17.51 9.75 12.42
N ASP A 372 17.71 8.69 11.64
CA ASP A 372 16.92 7.46 11.80
C ASP A 372 17.30 6.69 13.06
N SER A 373 18.60 6.46 13.29
CA SER A 373 19.07 5.79 14.51
C SER A 373 18.79 6.63 15.76
N ALA A 374 18.85 7.97 15.65
CA ALA A 374 18.43 8.87 16.73
C ALA A 374 16.92 8.78 17.02
N SER A 375 16.08 8.60 15.99
CA SER A 375 14.63 8.38 16.18
C SER A 375 14.34 7.06 16.89
N VAL A 376 15.05 5.98 16.56
CA VAL A 376 14.90 4.70 17.27
C VAL A 376 15.33 4.84 18.74
N ALA A 377 16.48 5.46 19.01
CA ALA A 377 16.94 5.73 20.37
C ALA A 377 15.91 6.56 21.16
N CYS A 378 15.38 7.61 20.53
CA CYS A 378 14.33 8.45 21.09
C CYS A 378 13.07 7.64 21.46
N ILE A 379 12.58 6.78 20.57
CA ILE A 379 11.39 5.95 20.82
C ILE A 379 11.61 5.03 22.04
N VAL A 380 12.79 4.41 22.17
CA VAL A 380 13.11 3.60 23.35
C VAL A 380 13.25 4.46 24.61
N GLY A 381 13.74 5.69 24.50
CA GLY A 381 13.71 6.67 25.59
C GLY A 381 12.28 7.00 26.04
N VAL A 382 11.38 7.29 25.09
CA VAL A 382 9.95 7.53 25.35
C VAL A 382 9.28 6.31 25.99
N MET A 383 9.59 5.11 25.54
CA MET A 383 9.15 3.86 26.16
C MET A 383 9.54 3.81 27.65
N CYS A 384 10.78 4.19 27.98
CA CYS A 384 11.23 4.24 29.38
C CYS A 384 10.45 5.26 30.21
N HIS A 385 10.14 6.44 29.65
CA HIS A 385 9.27 7.44 30.30
C HIS A 385 7.87 6.88 30.60
N LEU A 386 7.25 6.20 29.62
CA LEU A 386 5.91 5.62 29.79
C LEU A 386 5.91 4.50 30.85
N ALA A 387 6.85 3.57 30.77
CA ALA A 387 6.94 2.43 31.68
C ALA A 387 7.21 2.89 33.14
N THR A 388 8.19 3.76 33.34
CA THR A 388 8.48 4.31 34.68
C THR A 388 7.34 5.14 35.23
N SER A 389 6.66 5.96 34.39
CA SER A 389 5.49 6.72 34.83
C SER A 389 4.34 5.81 35.30
N ALA A 390 4.06 4.72 34.58
CA ALA A 390 3.00 3.78 34.97
C ALA A 390 3.38 2.99 36.23
N ALA A 391 4.63 2.52 36.32
CA ALA A 391 5.10 1.79 37.50
C ALA A 391 5.14 2.67 38.75
N ASN A 392 5.64 3.91 38.64
CA ASN A 392 5.64 4.88 39.75
C ASN A 392 4.22 5.30 40.15
N ALA A 393 3.25 5.21 39.24
CA ALA A 393 1.82 5.43 39.54
C ALA A 393 1.12 4.23 40.19
N GLY A 394 1.82 3.09 40.35
CA GLY A 394 1.30 1.92 41.05
C GLY A 394 0.77 0.79 40.15
N ASP A 395 1.08 0.79 38.85
CA ASP A 395 0.73 -0.34 37.97
C ASP A 395 1.56 -1.58 38.33
N ALA A 396 0.92 -2.54 39.01
CA ALA A 396 1.57 -3.74 39.54
C ALA A 396 2.19 -4.63 38.46
N GLN A 397 1.58 -4.70 37.26
CA GLN A 397 2.09 -5.53 36.18
C GLN A 397 3.35 -4.88 35.58
N VAL A 398 3.32 -3.56 35.34
CA VAL A 398 4.49 -2.83 34.84
C VAL A 398 5.63 -2.84 35.87
N GLN A 399 5.33 -2.73 37.17
CA GLN A 399 6.33 -2.88 38.24
C GLN A 399 7.03 -4.24 38.17
N LYS A 400 6.25 -5.33 38.06
CA LYS A 400 6.78 -6.70 37.95
C LYS A 400 7.65 -6.87 36.71
N ASP A 401 7.24 -6.32 35.58
CA ASP A 401 8.00 -6.39 34.33
C ASP A 401 9.31 -5.59 34.41
N ILE A 402 9.31 -4.40 35.02
CA ILE A 402 10.53 -3.63 35.27
C ILE A 402 11.47 -4.40 36.22
N GLN A 403 10.95 -4.98 37.31
CA GLN A 403 11.75 -5.79 38.23
C GLN A 403 12.42 -6.97 37.52
N TYR A 404 11.71 -7.65 36.62
CA TYR A 404 12.30 -8.68 35.75
C TYR A 404 13.45 -8.13 34.90
N LEU A 405 13.27 -6.97 34.27
CA LEU A 405 14.30 -6.35 33.43
C LEU A 405 15.54 -5.92 34.23
N LEU A 406 15.36 -5.54 35.50
CA LEU A 406 16.45 -5.18 36.41
C LEU A 406 17.10 -6.40 37.09
N GLY A 407 16.49 -7.60 37.02
CA GLY A 407 16.95 -8.79 37.73
C GLY A 407 16.69 -8.72 39.24
N LYS A 408 15.60 -8.05 39.63
CA LYS A 408 15.20 -7.74 41.00
C LYS A 408 13.80 -8.29 41.31
N GLU A 409 13.42 -9.46 40.77
CA GLU A 409 12.05 -9.99 40.88
C GLU A 409 11.61 -10.25 42.34
N ASN A 410 12.56 -10.44 43.26
CA ASN A 410 12.30 -10.73 44.67
C ASN A 410 12.42 -9.49 45.58
N GLU A 411 12.70 -8.31 45.03
CA GLU A 411 12.84 -7.06 45.78
C GLU A 411 11.55 -6.23 45.63
N PRO A 412 11.17 -5.39 46.61
CA PRO A 412 10.08 -4.43 46.43
C PRO A 412 10.41 -3.42 45.32
N TYR A 413 9.38 -2.88 44.66
CA TYR A 413 9.58 -1.88 43.62
C TYR A 413 10.09 -0.57 44.24
N GLU A 414 11.20 -0.06 43.71
CA GLU A 414 11.74 1.25 44.06
C GLU A 414 11.45 2.24 42.92
N LEU A 415 11.14 3.49 43.29
CA LEU A 415 10.89 4.54 42.31
C LEU A 415 12.12 4.72 41.42
N LEU A 416 11.89 4.67 40.11
CA LEU A 416 12.95 4.67 39.11
C LEU A 416 12.78 5.87 38.16
N THR A 417 13.89 6.46 37.77
CA THR A 417 13.92 7.47 36.71
C THR A 417 13.93 6.80 35.32
N PRO A 418 13.43 7.49 34.27
CA PRO A 418 13.49 7.00 32.90
C PRO A 418 14.92 6.65 32.44
N SER A 419 15.92 7.41 32.88
CA SER A 419 17.33 7.22 32.53
C SER A 419 17.95 5.98 33.18
N GLU A 420 17.58 5.65 34.42
CA GLU A 420 18.03 4.41 35.07
C GLU A 420 17.47 3.18 34.37
N LEU A 421 16.20 3.23 33.95
CA LEU A 421 15.61 2.16 33.13
C LEU A 421 16.35 2.05 31.78
N ALA A 422 16.53 3.18 31.08
CA ALA A 422 17.23 3.24 29.81
C ALA A 422 18.66 2.70 29.89
N ASN A 423 19.37 2.94 31.00
CA ASN A 423 20.69 2.37 31.23
C ASN A 423 20.69 0.84 31.25
N SER A 424 19.63 0.23 31.80
CA SER A 424 19.51 -1.23 31.86
C SER A 424 19.07 -1.82 30.53
N VAL A 425 18.12 -1.18 29.85
CA VAL A 425 17.41 -1.78 28.71
C VAL A 425 17.91 -1.32 27.34
N LEU A 426 18.64 -0.21 27.20
CA LEU A 426 19.12 0.27 25.91
C LEU A 426 20.65 0.31 25.86
N HIS A 427 21.20 -0.47 24.93
CA HIS A 427 22.63 -0.53 24.67
C HIS A 427 22.88 0.03 23.27
N THR A 428 23.72 1.05 23.15
CA THR A 428 24.06 1.65 21.86
C THR A 428 25.55 1.51 21.58
N THR A 429 25.91 1.40 20.31
CA THR A 429 27.32 1.44 19.89
C THR A 429 27.47 2.28 18.64
N TYR A 430 28.37 3.27 18.70
CA TYR A 430 28.82 3.98 17.50
C TYR A 430 29.95 3.17 16.85
N MET A 431 29.76 2.78 15.58
CA MET A 431 30.70 1.94 14.81
C MET A 431 31.29 2.76 13.66
N GLY A 432 32.23 3.64 14.00
CA GLY A 432 32.88 4.54 13.07
C GLY A 432 34.00 3.89 12.26
N THR A 433 34.46 4.60 11.24
CA THR A 433 35.67 4.28 10.46
C THR A 433 36.66 5.45 10.56
N GLN A 434 37.82 5.33 9.90
CA GLN A 434 38.74 6.44 9.68
C GLN A 434 38.10 7.60 8.89
N ASN A 435 37.06 7.33 8.10
CA ASN A 435 36.36 8.34 7.30
C ASN A 435 35.22 9.01 8.07
N SER A 436 34.89 8.55 9.28
CA SER A 436 33.74 9.04 10.02
C SER A 436 34.06 10.34 10.77
N SER A 437 33.14 11.30 10.74
CA SER A 437 33.34 12.62 11.33
C SER A 437 33.25 12.62 12.86
N ILE A 438 34.01 13.52 13.49
CA ILE A 438 33.93 13.76 14.95
C ILE A 438 32.53 14.25 15.34
N ALA A 439 31.84 14.94 14.42
CA ALA A 439 30.50 15.47 14.65
C ALA A 439 29.45 14.38 14.81
N THR A 440 29.43 13.34 13.96
CA THR A 440 28.47 12.21 14.08
C THR A 440 28.71 11.41 15.35
N GLU A 441 29.98 11.16 15.69
CA GLU A 441 30.40 10.49 16.92
C GLU A 441 29.96 11.27 18.17
N THR A 442 30.16 12.59 18.18
CA THR A 442 29.77 13.45 19.30
C THR A 442 28.25 13.46 19.49
N ARG A 443 27.47 13.60 18.41
CA ARG A 443 26.00 13.56 18.48
C ARG A 443 25.50 12.23 19.04
N ALA A 444 26.04 11.11 18.59
CA ALA A 444 25.68 9.78 19.09
C ALA A 444 25.95 9.65 20.60
N LYS A 445 27.13 10.10 21.04
CA LYS A 445 27.53 10.08 22.45
C LYS A 445 26.66 10.97 23.33
N THR A 446 26.43 12.23 22.93
CA THR A 446 25.63 13.18 23.71
C THR A 446 24.18 12.74 23.80
N LEU A 447 23.58 12.26 22.69
CA LEU A 447 22.22 11.72 22.72
C LEU A 447 22.09 10.53 23.69
N ALA A 448 23.07 9.62 23.68
CA ALA A 448 23.05 8.48 24.58
C ALA A 448 23.13 8.90 26.06
N GLN A 449 23.89 9.96 26.35
CA GLN A 449 23.96 10.57 27.70
C GLN A 449 22.65 11.26 28.10
N GLU A 450 22.00 11.98 27.19
CA GLU A 450 20.70 12.63 27.43
C GLU A 450 19.60 11.62 27.75
N ILE A 451 19.57 10.48 27.05
CA ILE A 451 18.63 9.39 27.33
C ILE A 451 19.03 8.64 28.62
N GLY A 452 20.33 8.50 28.88
CA GLY A 452 20.89 7.77 30.02
C GLY A 452 21.26 6.31 29.72
N ASN A 453 21.33 5.94 28.45
CA ASN A 453 21.52 4.55 28.04
C ASN A 453 23.02 4.13 28.06
N TYR A 454 23.29 2.82 28.05
CA TYR A 454 24.67 2.31 28.00
C TYR A 454 25.26 2.46 26.59
N HIS A 455 26.37 3.18 26.46
CA HIS A 455 26.96 3.54 25.16
C HIS A 455 28.41 3.09 25.01
N LEU A 456 28.74 2.52 23.86
CA LEU A 456 30.10 2.16 23.44
C LEU A 456 30.47 2.86 22.13
N ASN A 457 31.77 2.95 21.88
CA ASN A 457 32.32 3.52 20.66
C ASN A 457 33.48 2.64 20.19
N VAL A 458 33.46 2.25 18.92
CA VAL A 458 34.47 1.38 18.31
C VAL A 458 34.77 1.82 16.87
N LYS A 459 36.04 1.73 16.49
CA LYS A 459 36.49 1.86 15.09
C LYS A 459 36.55 0.48 14.44
N ILE A 460 35.88 0.28 13.31
CA ILE A 460 35.76 -1.03 12.65
C ILE A 460 36.83 -1.29 11.59
N ASP A 461 37.76 -0.36 11.37
CA ASP A 461 38.74 -0.41 10.28
C ASP A 461 39.62 -1.67 10.32
N SER A 462 39.98 -2.14 11.51
CA SER A 462 40.76 -3.38 11.67
C SER A 462 40.02 -4.62 11.16
N MET A 463 38.70 -4.69 11.43
CA MET A 463 37.83 -5.77 10.97
C MET A 463 37.64 -5.71 9.44
N VAL A 464 37.44 -4.51 8.90
CA VAL A 464 37.31 -4.31 7.44
C VAL A 464 38.60 -4.68 6.73
N ALA A 465 39.75 -4.20 7.23
CA ALA A 465 41.06 -4.49 6.67
C ALA A 465 41.37 -5.99 6.68
N ALA A 466 41.04 -6.71 7.76
CA ALA A 466 41.23 -8.16 7.83
C ALA A 466 40.49 -8.90 6.71
N VAL A 467 39.23 -8.53 6.43
CA VAL A 467 38.43 -9.14 5.37
C VAL A 467 38.95 -8.77 3.98
N VAL A 468 39.28 -7.50 3.74
CA VAL A 468 39.82 -7.03 2.45
C VAL A 468 41.19 -7.64 2.16
N ASN A 469 42.04 -7.79 3.17
CA ASN A 469 43.34 -8.46 3.05
C ASN A 469 43.16 -9.94 2.72
N THR A 470 42.21 -10.63 3.39
CA THR A 470 41.89 -12.03 3.09
C THR A 470 41.41 -12.19 1.65
N PHE A 471 40.52 -11.31 1.18
CA PHE A 471 40.10 -11.29 -0.23
C PHE A 471 41.29 -11.08 -1.17
N SER A 472 42.14 -10.08 -0.89
CA SER A 472 43.31 -9.77 -1.70
C SER A 472 44.29 -10.94 -1.80
N MET A 473 44.50 -11.67 -0.69
CA MET A 473 45.33 -12.88 -0.67
C MET A 473 44.73 -14.03 -1.49
N LEU A 474 43.40 -14.18 -1.47
CA LEU A 474 42.70 -15.26 -2.19
C LEU A 474 42.65 -15.04 -3.71
N VAL A 475 42.41 -13.80 -4.15
CA VAL A 475 42.17 -13.50 -5.57
C VAL A 475 43.33 -12.76 -6.26
N GLY A 476 44.34 -12.31 -5.51
CA GLY A 476 45.49 -11.57 -6.04
C GLY A 476 45.17 -10.15 -6.53
N LYS A 477 44.00 -9.59 -6.18
CA LYS A 477 43.58 -8.22 -6.50
C LYS A 477 43.02 -7.52 -5.28
N THR A 478 43.35 -6.24 -5.13
CA THR A 478 42.86 -5.40 -4.02
C THR A 478 41.86 -4.38 -4.55
N PRO A 479 40.60 -4.39 -4.09
CA PRO A 479 39.60 -3.41 -4.50
C PRO A 479 39.96 -2.02 -3.98
N ARG A 480 39.62 -0.99 -4.76
CA ARG A 480 39.86 0.42 -4.39
C ARG A 480 38.56 1.21 -4.32
N PHE A 481 38.50 2.23 -3.47
CA PHE A 481 37.41 3.21 -3.49
C PHE A 481 37.45 4.02 -4.80
N GLY A 482 36.31 4.57 -5.21
CA GLY A 482 36.21 5.37 -6.44
C GLY A 482 37.16 6.57 -6.44
N VAL A 483 37.30 7.24 -5.29
CA VAL A 483 38.26 8.35 -5.08
C VAL A 483 39.73 7.95 -5.26
N HIS A 484 40.03 6.65 -5.18
CA HIS A 484 41.36 6.08 -5.41
C HIS A 484 41.46 5.36 -6.77
N GLY A 485 40.55 5.66 -7.70
CA GLY A 485 40.53 5.10 -9.06
C GLY A 485 39.91 3.71 -9.19
N GLY A 486 39.17 3.24 -8.17
CA GLY A 486 38.44 1.97 -8.24
C GLY A 486 37.20 2.02 -9.15
N SER A 487 36.80 0.87 -9.70
CA SER A 487 35.57 0.78 -10.49
C SER A 487 34.31 0.96 -9.62
N PRO A 488 33.13 1.31 -10.19
CA PRO A 488 31.88 1.42 -9.43
C PRO A 488 31.52 0.14 -8.65
N SER A 489 31.88 -1.03 -9.17
CA SER A 489 31.66 -2.31 -8.51
C SER A 489 32.58 -2.50 -7.29
N GLU A 490 33.84 -2.09 -7.37
CA GLU A 490 34.77 -2.14 -6.25
C GLU A 490 34.36 -1.18 -5.13
N ASP A 491 34.00 0.05 -5.50
CA ASP A 491 33.55 1.08 -4.57
C ASP A 491 32.30 0.61 -3.80
N LEU A 492 31.30 0.10 -4.52
CA LEU A 492 30.09 -0.45 -3.91
C LEU A 492 30.38 -1.68 -3.03
N ALA A 493 31.31 -2.56 -3.43
CA ALA A 493 31.69 -3.72 -2.64
C ALA A 493 32.35 -3.32 -1.32
N LEU A 494 33.23 -2.31 -1.33
CA LEU A 494 33.88 -1.77 -0.14
C LEU A 494 32.91 -1.07 0.82
N GLN A 495 31.91 -0.36 0.31
CA GLN A 495 30.84 0.20 1.15
C GLN A 495 29.98 -0.92 1.77
N ASN A 496 29.58 -1.91 0.96
CA ASN A 496 28.75 -3.02 1.41
C ASN A 496 29.44 -3.86 2.49
N ILE A 497 30.74 -4.13 2.40
CA ILE A 497 31.43 -4.95 3.40
C ILE A 497 31.50 -4.22 4.76
N GLN A 498 31.73 -2.91 4.77
CA GLN A 498 31.65 -2.11 5.99
C GLN A 498 30.25 -2.19 6.61
N ALA A 499 29.20 -2.06 5.80
CA ALA A 499 27.81 -2.12 6.27
C ALA A 499 27.46 -3.49 6.88
N ARG A 500 27.86 -4.60 6.24
CA ARG A 500 27.61 -5.97 6.72
C ARG A 500 28.38 -6.31 7.99
N LEU A 501 29.63 -5.85 8.09
CA LEU A 501 30.44 -6.13 9.26
C LEU A 501 29.91 -5.41 10.52
N ARG A 502 29.28 -4.23 10.36
CA ARG A 502 28.55 -3.59 11.47
C ARG A 502 27.40 -4.46 11.97
N MET A 503 26.65 -5.10 11.07
CA MET A 503 25.58 -6.04 11.45
C MET A 503 26.14 -7.25 12.22
N VAL A 504 27.22 -7.86 11.73
CA VAL A 504 27.87 -8.99 12.43
C VAL A 504 28.29 -8.59 13.85
N MET A 505 28.92 -7.41 14.00
CA MET A 505 29.32 -6.91 15.30
C MET A 505 28.11 -6.57 16.18
N ALA A 506 27.03 -6.03 15.61
CA ALA A 506 25.81 -5.70 16.34
C ALA A 506 25.19 -6.93 17.00
N TYR A 507 25.07 -8.05 16.27
CA TYR A 507 24.54 -9.29 16.82
C TYR A 507 25.46 -9.91 17.89
N LEU A 508 26.78 -9.86 17.68
CA LEU A 508 27.74 -10.34 18.68
C LEU A 508 27.62 -9.54 19.99
N LEU A 509 27.52 -8.21 19.90
CA LEU A 509 27.31 -7.34 21.05
C LEU A 509 25.95 -7.58 21.70
N ALA A 510 24.88 -7.69 20.92
CA ALA A 510 23.55 -7.95 21.44
C ALA A 510 23.47 -9.26 22.26
N GLN A 511 24.22 -10.28 21.83
CA GLN A 511 24.28 -11.56 22.52
C GLN A 511 25.17 -11.54 23.78
N LEU A 512 26.27 -10.77 23.78
CA LEU A 512 27.28 -10.83 24.83
C LEU A 512 27.32 -9.64 25.79
N LEU A 513 26.71 -8.49 25.47
CA LEU A 513 26.70 -7.34 26.37
C LEU A 513 26.01 -7.60 27.71
N PRO A 514 24.91 -8.36 27.80
CA PRO A 514 24.39 -8.79 29.09
C PRO A 514 25.48 -9.50 29.92
N TRP A 515 26.20 -10.46 29.32
CA TRP A 515 27.29 -11.18 29.98
C TRP A 515 28.44 -10.25 30.41
N VAL A 516 28.86 -9.31 29.56
CA VAL A 516 29.87 -8.28 29.90
C VAL A 516 29.45 -7.45 31.12
N ARG A 517 28.14 -7.24 31.30
CA ARG A 517 27.56 -6.49 32.41
C ARG A 517 27.14 -7.38 33.58
N SER A 518 27.64 -8.62 33.65
CA SER A 518 27.31 -9.60 34.69
C SER A 518 25.81 -9.89 34.81
N LYS A 519 25.09 -9.82 33.67
CA LYS A 519 23.66 -10.15 33.54
C LYS A 519 23.51 -11.36 32.61
N SER A 520 22.45 -12.13 32.79
CA SER A 520 22.06 -13.19 31.85
C SER A 520 21.10 -12.66 30.79
N GLY A 521 20.84 -13.46 29.74
CA GLY A 521 19.87 -13.13 28.70
C GLY A 521 20.50 -12.55 27.44
N PHE A 522 19.66 -11.99 26.57
CA PHE A 522 20.04 -11.45 25.26
C PHE A 522 19.35 -10.10 25.03
N LEU A 523 19.87 -9.33 24.08
CA LEU A 523 19.29 -8.08 23.61
C LEU A 523 18.68 -8.27 22.22
N LEU A 524 17.56 -7.60 21.95
CA LEU A 524 16.98 -7.53 20.61
C LEU A 524 17.71 -6.45 19.79
N VAL A 525 18.20 -6.82 18.61
CA VAL A 525 18.86 -5.87 17.70
C VAL A 525 17.80 -5.00 17.02
N LEU A 526 18.01 -3.69 17.05
CA LEU A 526 17.12 -2.70 16.44
C LEU A 526 17.66 -2.20 15.11
N GLY A 527 16.83 -2.31 14.08
CA GLY A 527 17.04 -1.70 12.78
C GLY A 527 16.54 -0.26 12.73
N SER A 528 17.12 0.53 11.84
CA SER A 528 16.79 1.95 11.68
C SER A 528 16.52 2.35 10.22
N ALA A 529 16.07 1.42 9.38
CA ALA A 529 15.64 1.75 8.02
C ALA A 529 14.26 2.41 8.06
N ASN A 530 14.05 3.52 7.36
CA ASN A 530 12.72 4.14 7.26
C ASN A 530 11.92 3.63 6.04
N VAL A 531 10.65 4.03 5.96
CA VAL A 531 9.73 3.54 4.92
C VAL A 531 10.14 3.93 3.50
N ASP A 532 10.79 5.10 3.34
CA ASP A 532 11.14 5.67 2.04
C ASP A 532 12.38 4.97 1.46
N GLU A 533 13.39 4.72 2.31
CA GLU A 533 14.56 3.90 1.98
C GLU A 533 14.14 2.46 1.63
N ALA A 534 13.23 1.87 2.40
CA ALA A 534 12.66 0.56 2.13
C ALA A 534 11.91 0.53 0.79
N LEU A 535 11.13 1.57 0.49
CA LEU A 535 10.38 1.67 -0.76
C LEU A 535 11.32 1.74 -1.96
N ARG A 536 12.39 2.53 -1.86
CA ARG A 536 13.41 2.69 -2.90
C ARG A 536 14.39 1.50 -2.97
N GLY A 537 14.50 0.74 -1.89
CA GLY A 537 15.49 -0.30 -1.68
C GLY A 537 16.92 0.26 -1.54
N TYR A 538 17.04 1.47 -0.98
CA TYR A 538 18.31 2.15 -0.73
C TYR A 538 18.88 1.70 0.63
N MET A 539 19.42 0.48 0.63
CA MET A 539 20.05 -0.17 1.78
C MET A 539 20.94 -1.31 1.29
N THR A 540 21.92 -1.72 2.08
CA THR A 540 22.72 -2.92 1.76
C THR A 540 21.96 -4.15 2.26
N LYS A 541 21.77 -5.15 1.40
CA LYS A 541 21.14 -6.40 1.84
C LYS A 541 22.03 -7.07 2.90
N TYR A 542 21.45 -7.34 4.08
CA TYR A 542 22.12 -7.87 5.27
C TYR A 542 23.12 -6.94 5.95
N ASP A 543 22.92 -5.62 5.89
CA ASP A 543 23.53 -4.67 6.84
C ASP A 543 22.64 -4.46 8.07
N CYS A 544 22.87 -3.39 8.85
CA CYS A 544 22.06 -3.03 10.02
C CYS A 544 20.58 -2.69 9.70
N SER A 545 20.16 -2.69 8.42
CA SER A 545 18.74 -2.72 8.04
C SER A 545 18.08 -4.07 8.34
N SER A 546 18.88 -5.13 8.47
CA SER A 546 18.51 -6.49 8.88
C SER A 546 18.83 -6.67 10.37
N ALA A 547 17.80 -6.68 11.18
CA ALA A 547 17.80 -6.69 12.63
C ALA A 547 16.62 -7.55 13.12
N ASP A 548 16.37 -7.59 14.43
CA ASP A 548 15.25 -8.35 14.98
C ASP A 548 13.93 -7.57 14.85
N LEU A 549 13.97 -6.26 15.15
CA LEU A 549 12.82 -5.36 15.11
C LEU A 549 13.20 -4.00 14.53
N ASN A 550 12.25 -3.33 13.88
CA ASN A 550 12.43 -1.95 13.40
C ASN A 550 11.21 -1.08 13.75
N PRO A 551 11.29 -0.20 14.78
CA PRO A 551 10.14 0.62 15.19
C PRO A 551 9.81 1.77 14.23
N ILE A 552 10.69 2.10 13.28
CA ILE A 552 10.49 3.22 12.33
C ILE A 552 10.34 2.76 10.88
N GLY A 553 10.34 1.45 10.61
CA GLY A 553 10.34 0.90 9.24
C GLY A 553 9.11 1.24 8.39
N ALA A 554 8.03 1.72 9.01
CA ALA A 554 6.87 2.24 8.33
C ALA A 554 6.61 3.74 8.57
N VAL A 555 7.61 4.52 9.00
CA VAL A 555 7.48 5.98 9.21
C VAL A 555 8.27 6.73 8.14
N SER A 556 7.69 7.82 7.62
CA SER A 556 8.32 8.68 6.60
C SER A 556 9.51 9.46 7.16
N LYS A 557 10.53 9.73 6.34
CA LYS A 557 11.68 10.55 6.75
C LYS A 557 11.24 11.94 7.22
N THR A 558 10.23 12.50 6.57
CA THR A 558 9.65 13.80 6.92
C THR A 558 9.03 13.80 8.31
N ASP A 559 8.31 12.73 8.67
CA ASP A 559 7.68 12.64 9.98
C ASP A 559 8.67 12.28 11.08
N LEU A 560 9.74 11.52 10.77
CA LEU A 560 10.85 11.31 11.70
C LEU A 560 11.50 12.63 12.09
N LYS A 561 11.74 13.56 11.15
CA LYS A 561 12.25 14.90 11.49
C LYS A 561 11.30 15.65 12.44
N ARG A 562 9.99 15.54 12.24
CA ARG A 562 8.98 16.17 13.12
C ARG A 562 8.97 15.55 14.52
N LEU A 563 9.08 14.22 14.62
CA LEU A 563 9.25 13.50 15.88
C LEU A 563 10.48 14.02 16.64
N LEU A 564 11.63 14.12 15.97
CA LEU A 564 12.88 14.54 16.62
C LEU A 564 12.77 15.96 17.21
N VAL A 565 12.15 16.90 16.48
CA VAL A 565 11.91 18.27 16.98
C VAL A 565 10.94 18.29 18.15
N TYR A 566 9.88 17.49 18.08
CA TYR A 566 8.92 17.32 19.18
C TYR A 566 9.59 16.77 20.43
N ALA A 567 10.32 15.67 20.29
CA ALA A 567 10.96 14.97 21.39
C ALA A 567 12.08 15.78 22.04
N ALA A 568 12.82 16.57 21.25
CA ALA A 568 13.82 17.49 21.77
C ALA A 568 13.25 18.43 22.85
N LYS A 569 12.01 18.91 22.65
CA LYS A 569 11.32 19.80 23.59
C LYS A 569 10.56 19.03 24.67
N LYS A 570 9.79 18.01 24.30
CA LYS A 570 8.87 17.31 25.20
C LYS A 570 9.59 16.43 26.23
N TYR A 571 10.66 15.75 25.80
CA TYR A 571 11.42 14.80 26.62
C TYR A 571 12.82 15.30 27.00
N ASN A 572 13.13 16.56 26.67
CA ASN A 572 14.40 17.23 26.99
C ASN A 572 15.64 16.53 26.40
N TYR A 573 15.56 16.20 25.10
CA TYR A 573 16.67 15.62 24.32
C TYR A 573 17.19 16.61 23.26
N PRO A 574 17.86 17.72 23.67
CA PRO A 574 18.21 18.81 22.76
C PRO A 574 19.11 18.40 21.60
N THR A 575 19.91 17.33 21.74
CA THR A 575 20.74 16.80 20.64
C THR A 575 19.89 16.36 19.44
N LEU A 576 18.63 15.98 19.63
CA LEU A 576 17.76 15.62 18.50
C LEU A 576 17.51 16.80 17.55
N ALA A 577 17.45 18.02 18.07
CA ALA A 577 17.30 19.21 17.23
C ALA A 577 18.56 19.48 16.39
N THR A 578 19.75 19.22 16.94
CA THR A 578 21.01 19.37 16.21
C THR A 578 21.18 18.28 15.14
N VAL A 579 20.68 17.07 15.39
CA VAL A 579 20.63 15.98 14.40
C VAL A 579 19.74 16.36 13.21
N VAL A 580 18.59 16.98 13.44
CA VAL A 580 17.69 17.42 12.35
C VAL A 580 18.31 18.54 11.50
N ALA A 581 19.09 19.43 12.12
CA ALA A 581 19.76 20.54 11.44
C ALA A 581 20.99 20.11 10.63
N ALA A 582 21.57 18.94 10.93
CA ALA A 582 22.73 18.42 10.22
C ALA A 582 22.36 17.88 8.82
N PRO A 583 23.24 18.03 7.80
CA PRO A 583 23.02 17.43 6.50
C PRO A 583 23.01 15.88 6.59
N PRO A 584 22.09 15.19 5.88
CA PRO A 584 22.04 13.73 5.87
C PRO A 584 23.15 13.16 4.97
N THR A 585 24.16 12.53 5.57
CA THR A 585 25.36 12.07 4.85
C THR A 585 25.72 10.63 5.20
N ALA A 586 26.10 9.85 4.18
CA ALA A 586 26.63 8.50 4.35
C ALA A 586 28.17 8.51 4.32
N GLU A 587 28.81 8.51 5.50
CA GLU A 587 30.28 8.58 5.64
C GLU A 587 30.97 7.22 5.36
N LEU A 588 30.74 6.64 4.17
CA LEU A 588 31.29 5.33 3.76
C LEU A 588 32.44 5.42 2.75
N ARG A 589 32.68 6.60 2.16
CA ARG A 589 33.79 6.89 1.23
C ARG A 589 34.83 7.80 1.89
N PRO A 590 36.12 7.66 1.55
CA PRO A 590 37.12 8.65 1.91
C PRO A 590 36.81 9.99 1.22
N MET A 591 36.98 11.11 1.93
CA MET A 591 36.86 12.45 1.34
C MET A 591 38.05 12.72 0.41
N SER A 592 37.80 13.28 -0.78
CA SER A 592 38.86 13.72 -1.69
C SER A 592 39.66 14.84 -1.04
N SER A 593 40.99 14.70 -0.95
CA SER A 593 41.88 15.73 -0.42
C SER A 593 41.85 16.97 -1.33
N GLY A 594 41.03 17.97 -0.99
CA GLY A 594 40.91 19.23 -1.72
C GLY A 594 39.47 19.76 -1.88
N GLU A 595 38.45 18.96 -1.58
CA GLU A 595 37.05 19.40 -1.57
C GLU A 595 36.67 19.83 -0.15
N ASN A 596 36.03 21.00 0.00
CA ASN A 596 35.53 21.53 1.27
C ASN A 596 34.67 20.47 2.00
N GLU A 597 34.53 20.57 3.32
CA GLU A 597 33.67 19.72 4.18
C GLU A 597 32.22 19.54 3.67
N GLU A 598 31.81 20.30 2.65
CA GLU A 598 30.50 20.27 1.97
C GLU A 598 30.29 19.11 0.99
N HIS A 599 31.31 18.44 0.46
CA HIS A 599 31.15 17.32 -0.50
C HIS A 599 30.98 15.94 0.17
N SER A 600 30.08 15.87 1.14
CA SER A 600 29.66 14.61 1.75
C SER A 600 28.51 13.99 0.95
N GLN A 601 28.51 12.66 0.77
CA GLN A 601 27.49 11.95 -0.03
C GLN A 601 26.09 12.17 0.57
N VAL A 602 25.26 12.97 -0.09
CA VAL A 602 23.88 13.22 0.32
C VAL A 602 22.97 12.12 -0.23
N ASP A 603 22.16 11.50 0.64
CA ASP A 603 21.30 10.37 0.27
C ASP A 603 20.37 10.65 -0.92
N GLU A 604 19.78 11.86 -0.96
CA GLU A 604 18.83 12.26 -2.01
C GLU A 604 19.49 12.37 -3.38
N GLU A 605 20.75 12.81 -3.43
CA GLU A 605 21.52 12.91 -4.67
C GLU A 605 21.86 11.52 -5.22
N ASP A 606 22.28 10.60 -4.35
CA ASP A 606 22.60 9.21 -4.75
C ASP A 606 21.34 8.44 -5.17
N MET A 607 20.23 8.63 -4.46
CA MET A 607 18.93 8.08 -4.88
C MET A 607 18.44 8.70 -6.19
N GLY A 608 18.81 9.96 -6.45
CA GLY A 608 18.38 10.80 -7.57
C GLY A 608 16.93 11.24 -7.46
N MET A 609 16.42 11.37 -6.23
CA MET A 609 15.07 11.81 -5.87
C MET A 609 15.04 12.22 -4.40
N THR A 610 14.21 13.20 -4.08
CA THR A 610 14.06 13.66 -2.69
C THR A 610 13.15 12.73 -1.89
N TYR A 611 13.23 12.78 -0.56
CA TYR A 611 12.32 12.06 0.33
C TYR A 611 10.86 12.50 0.14
N GLU A 612 10.62 13.77 -0.21
CA GLU A 612 9.28 14.27 -0.52
C GLU A 612 8.70 13.61 -1.79
N GLU A 613 9.52 13.51 -2.85
CA GLU A 613 9.15 12.82 -4.08
C GLU A 613 8.87 11.33 -3.83
N LEU A 614 9.69 10.67 -3.01
CA LEU A 614 9.49 9.28 -2.59
C LEU A 614 8.16 9.09 -1.84
N GLY A 615 7.81 10.00 -0.93
CA GLY A 615 6.53 9.98 -0.24
C GLY A 615 5.35 10.08 -1.21
N TRP A 616 5.44 10.94 -2.24
CA TRP A 616 4.44 11.00 -3.31
C TRP A 616 4.34 9.69 -4.08
N PHE A 617 5.47 9.11 -4.52
CA PHE A 617 5.47 7.85 -5.24
C PHE A 617 4.90 6.70 -4.40
N GLY A 618 5.25 6.63 -3.11
CA GLY A 618 4.75 5.63 -2.18
C GLY A 618 3.23 5.68 -2.03
N ARG A 619 2.68 6.87 -1.74
CA ARG A 619 1.23 7.09 -1.62
C ARG A 619 0.50 6.79 -2.93
N LEU A 620 0.95 7.36 -4.05
CA LEU A 620 0.33 7.12 -5.35
C LEU A 620 0.33 5.63 -5.73
N ARG A 621 1.44 4.94 -5.46
CA ARG A 621 1.57 3.52 -5.78
C ARG A 621 0.68 2.64 -4.89
N LYS A 622 0.72 2.83 -3.57
CA LYS A 622 0.08 1.89 -2.62
C LYS A 622 -1.33 2.31 -2.24
N ILE A 623 -1.60 3.59 -2.00
CA ILE A 623 -2.94 4.08 -1.60
C ILE A 623 -3.79 4.27 -2.84
N ASP A 624 -3.33 5.07 -3.80
CA ASP A 624 -4.09 5.38 -5.02
C ASP A 624 -4.02 4.28 -6.10
N ARG A 625 -3.30 3.19 -5.83
CA ARG A 625 -3.12 2.03 -6.73
C ARG A 625 -2.62 2.41 -8.12
N CYS A 626 -1.82 3.46 -8.23
CA CYS A 626 -1.31 3.94 -9.51
C CYS A 626 -0.12 3.10 -9.99
N GLY A 627 -0.29 2.45 -11.15
CA GLY A 627 0.84 1.99 -11.97
C GLY A 627 1.59 3.16 -12.64
N PRO A 628 2.66 2.89 -13.42
CA PRO A 628 3.53 3.94 -13.97
C PRO A 628 2.80 5.02 -14.78
N LEU A 629 1.89 4.62 -15.67
CA LEU A 629 1.16 5.56 -16.52
C LEU A 629 0.20 6.46 -15.74
N TRP A 630 -0.55 5.88 -14.79
CA TRP A 630 -1.49 6.64 -13.96
C TRP A 630 -0.78 7.56 -12.99
N MET A 631 0.34 7.11 -12.43
CA MET A 631 1.20 7.92 -11.57
C MET A 631 1.71 9.14 -12.34
N PHE A 632 2.24 8.93 -13.55
CA PHE A 632 2.65 10.03 -14.42
C PHE A 632 1.51 11.01 -14.70
N ARG A 633 0.34 10.51 -15.15
CA ARG A 633 -0.81 11.37 -15.43
C ARG A 633 -1.19 12.20 -14.22
N LYS A 634 -1.28 11.61 -13.02
CA LYS A 634 -1.57 12.37 -11.80
C LYS A 634 -0.51 13.43 -11.54
N LEU A 635 0.77 13.04 -11.57
CA LEU A 635 1.87 13.97 -11.30
C LEU A 635 1.98 15.08 -12.35
N SER A 636 1.63 14.85 -13.61
CA SER A 636 1.57 15.91 -14.63
C SER A 636 0.56 17.01 -14.32
N HIS A 637 -0.47 16.74 -13.52
CA HIS A 637 -1.43 17.76 -13.08
C HIS A 637 -0.99 18.42 -11.76
N VAL A 638 -0.23 17.71 -10.92
CA VAL A 638 0.16 18.17 -9.58
C VAL A 638 1.49 18.93 -9.63
N TRP A 639 2.48 18.40 -10.35
CA TRP A 639 3.82 18.99 -10.48
C TRP A 639 3.90 19.88 -11.71
N THR A 640 3.12 20.95 -11.72
CA THR A 640 3.04 21.92 -12.83
C THR A 640 4.36 22.66 -13.07
N GLN A 641 5.27 22.66 -12.08
CA GLN A 641 6.61 23.22 -12.16
C GLN A 641 7.60 22.36 -12.95
N LEU A 642 7.26 21.09 -13.24
CA LEU A 642 8.11 20.17 -14.00
C LEU A 642 7.51 19.90 -15.38
N THR A 643 8.37 19.76 -16.38
CA THR A 643 7.95 19.35 -17.72
C THR A 643 7.47 17.90 -17.73
N PRO A 644 6.59 17.51 -18.67
CA PRO A 644 6.18 16.12 -18.83
C PRO A 644 7.37 15.14 -18.95
N THR A 645 8.46 15.56 -19.59
CA THR A 645 9.67 14.74 -19.76
C THR A 645 10.45 14.54 -18.46
N GLU A 646 10.48 15.53 -17.57
CA GLU A 646 11.12 15.39 -16.26
C GLU A 646 10.31 14.46 -15.35
N ILE A 647 8.99 14.65 -15.30
CA ILE A 647 8.09 13.78 -14.54
C ILE A 647 8.17 12.35 -15.06
N ALA A 648 8.21 12.18 -16.39
CA ALA A 648 8.44 10.90 -17.04
C ALA A 648 9.68 10.19 -16.51
N THR A 649 10.80 10.92 -16.47
CA THR A 649 12.10 10.41 -16.09
C THR A 649 12.09 9.99 -14.63
N LYS A 650 11.51 10.82 -13.74
CA LYS A 650 11.38 10.50 -12.32
C LYS A 650 10.50 9.26 -12.07
N VAL A 651 9.33 9.17 -12.70
CA VAL A 651 8.44 8.00 -12.57
C VAL A 651 9.10 6.72 -13.08
N LYS A 652 9.77 6.77 -14.23
CA LYS A 652 10.53 5.62 -14.77
C LYS A 652 11.64 5.18 -13.81
N ARG A 653 12.42 6.14 -13.30
CA ARG A 653 13.51 5.88 -12.35
C ARG A 653 12.97 5.22 -11.08
N PHE A 654 11.88 5.75 -10.52
CA PHE A 654 11.23 5.15 -9.35
C PHE A 654 10.83 3.69 -9.59
N PHE A 655 10.07 3.39 -10.65
CA PHE A 655 9.60 2.03 -10.92
C PHE A 655 10.72 1.05 -11.26
N PHE A 656 11.77 1.52 -11.95
CA PHE A 656 12.96 0.72 -12.24
C PHE A 656 13.62 0.26 -10.94
N TYR A 657 13.95 1.20 -10.05
CA TYR A 657 14.63 0.87 -8.80
C TYR A 657 13.74 0.13 -7.80
N TYR A 658 12.47 0.50 -7.73
CA TYR A 658 11.45 -0.25 -6.98
C TYR A 658 11.41 -1.72 -7.43
N GLY A 659 11.44 -1.96 -8.76
CA GLY A 659 11.44 -3.29 -9.35
C GLY A 659 12.68 -4.10 -9.02
N ILE A 660 13.88 -3.59 -9.32
CA ILE A 660 15.13 -4.35 -9.15
C ILE A 660 15.47 -4.58 -7.67
N ASN A 661 15.10 -3.67 -6.77
CA ASN A 661 15.43 -3.79 -5.36
C ASN A 661 14.35 -4.51 -4.53
N ARG A 662 13.23 -4.94 -5.13
CA ARG A 662 12.13 -5.57 -4.38
C ARG A 662 12.58 -6.81 -3.59
N HIS A 663 13.57 -7.54 -4.11
CA HIS A 663 14.17 -8.70 -3.45
C HIS A 663 14.79 -8.39 -2.06
N LYS A 664 15.11 -7.13 -1.76
CA LYS A 664 15.59 -6.72 -0.43
C LYS A 664 14.46 -6.73 0.60
N MET A 665 13.24 -6.38 0.18
CA MET A 665 12.06 -6.32 1.06
C MET A 665 11.61 -7.68 1.59
N THR A 666 11.89 -8.75 0.84
CA THR A 666 11.54 -10.12 1.23
C THR A 666 12.24 -10.59 2.51
N THR A 667 13.37 -9.97 2.84
CA THR A 667 14.18 -10.30 4.03
C THR A 667 14.42 -9.08 4.89
N LEU A 668 13.64 -8.01 4.70
CA LEU A 668 13.76 -6.83 5.56
C LEU A 668 13.17 -7.14 6.93
N THR A 669 13.78 -6.57 7.96
CA THR A 669 13.35 -6.63 9.35
C THR A 669 11.85 -6.34 9.50
N PRO A 670 11.10 -7.14 10.30
CA PRO A 670 9.73 -6.81 10.63
C PRO A 670 9.66 -5.47 11.34
N SER A 671 8.78 -4.59 10.85
CA SER A 671 8.67 -3.22 11.35
C SER A 671 7.30 -2.90 11.91
N TYR A 672 7.24 -2.04 12.93
CA TYR A 672 6.02 -1.39 13.38
C TYR A 672 5.24 -0.86 12.18
N HIS A 673 3.93 -1.08 12.17
CA HIS A 673 3.06 -0.52 11.15
C HIS A 673 2.61 0.89 11.54
N ALA A 674 2.90 1.89 10.70
CA ALA A 674 2.40 3.26 10.85
C ALA A 674 1.78 3.76 9.53
N GLU A 675 2.59 3.97 8.50
CA GLU A 675 2.13 4.47 7.21
C GLU A 675 1.41 3.38 6.40
N ASN A 676 0.25 3.74 5.83
CA ASN A 676 -0.53 2.81 5.01
C ASN A 676 0.22 2.40 3.74
N TYR A 677 1.10 3.27 3.23
CA TYR A 677 1.89 3.00 2.02
C TYR A 677 3.15 2.14 2.23
N SER A 678 3.37 1.59 3.44
CA SER A 678 4.54 0.74 3.75
C SER A 678 4.77 -0.37 2.70
N PRO A 679 6.03 -0.57 2.25
CA PRO A 679 6.39 -1.54 1.23
C PRO A 679 6.62 -2.96 1.79
N ASP A 680 6.38 -3.24 3.06
CA ASP A 680 6.59 -4.59 3.62
C ASP A 680 5.95 -5.71 2.80
N ASP A 681 6.64 -6.85 2.70
CA ASP A 681 6.23 -8.01 1.91
C ASP A 681 5.46 -9.08 2.71
N ASN A 682 5.78 -9.27 4.00
CA ASN A 682 5.34 -10.44 4.77
C ASN A 682 3.82 -10.52 4.98
N LEU A 683 3.17 -9.40 5.31
CA LEU A 683 1.73 -9.36 5.60
C LEU A 683 0.94 -8.47 4.63
N LYS A 684 1.55 -7.39 4.11
CA LYS A 684 0.89 -6.40 3.23
C LYS A 684 0.91 -6.73 1.73
N TRP A 685 1.73 -7.71 1.31
CA TRP A 685 2.03 -7.96 -0.10
C TRP A 685 2.33 -9.45 -0.38
N LYS A 686 1.31 -10.27 -0.65
CA LYS A 686 1.51 -11.62 -1.23
C LYS A 686 1.29 -11.68 -2.75
N LYS A 687 1.60 -10.60 -3.49
CA LYS A 687 1.60 -10.65 -4.97
C LYS A 687 2.95 -10.15 -5.51
N SER A 688 3.67 -11.09 -6.13
CA SER A 688 4.72 -10.87 -7.14
C SER A 688 6.18 -10.72 -6.68
N CYS A 689 6.65 -11.52 -5.70
CA CYS A 689 8.10 -11.67 -5.47
C CYS A 689 8.74 -12.84 -6.23
N THR A 690 7.96 -13.71 -6.89
CA THR A 690 8.51 -14.88 -7.60
C THR A 690 9.00 -14.63 -9.02
N LEU A 691 8.84 -13.45 -9.63
CA LEU A 691 9.40 -13.19 -10.97
C LEU A 691 9.88 -11.74 -11.18
N PRO A 692 11.17 -11.44 -10.92
CA PRO A 692 11.83 -10.24 -11.44
C PRO A 692 11.67 -10.11 -12.97
N CYS A 693 11.57 -11.24 -13.68
CA CYS A 693 11.49 -11.33 -15.14
C CYS A 693 10.13 -10.87 -15.72
N LEU A 694 9.02 -11.00 -14.97
CA LEU A 694 7.69 -10.57 -15.44
C LEU A 694 7.44 -9.07 -15.21
N LEU A 695 8.02 -8.50 -14.15
CA LEU A 695 7.94 -7.07 -13.87
C LEU A 695 8.64 -6.27 -14.97
N ASP A 696 9.82 -6.71 -15.42
CA ASP A 696 10.54 -6.03 -16.51
C ASP A 696 9.74 -6.02 -17.83
N ALA A 697 9.06 -7.11 -18.19
CA ALA A 697 8.22 -7.17 -19.40
C ALA A 697 6.96 -6.28 -19.30
N PHE A 698 6.25 -6.28 -18.16
CA PHE A 698 5.07 -5.44 -17.93
C PHE A 698 5.42 -3.95 -17.86
N TYR A 699 6.54 -3.61 -17.23
CA TYR A 699 7.04 -2.24 -17.17
C TYR A 699 7.53 -1.77 -18.53
N LYS A 700 8.23 -2.60 -19.32
CA LYS A 700 8.58 -2.27 -20.71
C LYS A 700 7.35 -1.99 -21.58
N TYR A 701 6.27 -2.76 -21.43
CA TYR A 701 5.00 -2.52 -22.15
C TYR A 701 4.32 -1.20 -21.73
N SER A 702 4.24 -0.95 -20.41
CA SER A 702 3.67 0.29 -19.85
C SER A 702 4.51 1.53 -20.20
N ILE A 703 5.84 1.40 -20.18
CA ILE A 703 6.81 2.46 -20.53
C ILE A 703 6.79 2.76 -22.04
N ARG A 704 6.47 1.78 -22.91
CA ARG A 704 6.26 2.03 -24.34
C ARG A 704 5.00 2.85 -24.61
N HIS A 705 3.86 2.51 -24.00
CA HIS A 705 2.62 3.31 -24.12
C HIS A 705 2.78 4.72 -23.53
N PHE A 706 3.56 4.82 -22.46
CA PHE A 706 3.99 6.06 -21.85
C PHE A 706 4.74 6.99 -22.84
N LEU A 707 5.67 6.45 -23.64
CA LEU A 707 6.40 7.23 -24.66
C LEU A 707 5.47 7.77 -25.73
N THR A 708 4.49 6.97 -26.18
CA THR A 708 3.47 7.40 -27.13
C THR A 708 2.64 8.58 -26.58
N PHE A 709 2.34 8.57 -25.28
CA PHE A 709 1.53 9.62 -24.63
C PHE A 709 2.32 10.92 -24.37
N VAL A 710 3.61 10.85 -24.00
CA VAL A 710 4.46 12.05 -23.86
C VAL A 710 4.67 12.75 -25.20
N VAL A 711 4.88 11.98 -26.28
CA VAL A 711 5.01 12.53 -27.64
C VAL A 711 3.73 13.22 -28.10
N LEU A 712 2.55 12.79 -27.63
CA LEU A 712 1.25 13.39 -27.98
C LEU A 712 0.92 14.68 -27.21
N ILE A 713 1.60 14.98 -26.09
CA ILE A 713 1.29 16.11 -25.19
C ILE A 713 2.31 17.25 -25.29
N MET A 714 3.48 17.05 -25.91
CA MET A 714 4.41 18.16 -26.16
C MET A 714 3.81 19.14 -27.18
N PRO A 715 3.58 20.42 -26.82
CA PRO A 715 3.37 21.45 -27.83
C PRO A 715 4.69 21.65 -28.57
N VAL A 716 4.66 21.54 -29.89
CA VAL A 716 5.80 21.78 -30.76
C VAL A 716 6.08 23.30 -30.77
N PHE A 717 6.98 23.73 -29.87
CA PHE A 717 7.61 25.06 -29.68
C PHE A 717 6.84 26.19 -28.98
N PRO A 718 7.54 27.07 -28.19
CA PRO A 718 7.01 28.37 -27.76
C PRO A 718 6.93 29.38 -28.93
N PRO A 719 6.05 30.40 -28.89
CA PRO A 719 5.72 31.24 -30.03
C PRO A 719 6.85 32.12 -30.59
N ASP A 720 7.88 32.42 -29.80
CA ASP A 720 8.80 33.53 -30.10
C ASP A 720 10.17 33.10 -30.66
N GLU A 721 10.51 31.81 -30.68
CA GLU A 721 11.79 31.31 -31.24
C GLU A 721 11.66 30.56 -32.57
N GLY A 722 10.44 30.21 -33.00
CA GLY A 722 10.21 29.44 -34.24
C GLY A 722 10.45 30.21 -35.55
N LEU A 723 10.40 31.55 -35.52
CA LEU A 723 10.49 32.40 -36.71
C LEU A 723 11.93 32.73 -37.13
N VAL A 724 12.87 32.80 -36.17
CA VAL A 724 14.28 33.13 -36.44
C VAL A 724 15.01 31.94 -37.07
N VAL A 725 14.72 30.72 -36.62
CA VAL A 725 15.32 29.49 -37.18
C VAL A 725 14.84 29.21 -38.61
N LEU A 726 13.58 29.53 -38.93
CA LEU A 726 13.05 29.33 -40.28
C LEU A 726 13.65 30.33 -41.29
N HIS A 727 13.90 31.57 -40.86
CA HIS A 727 14.54 32.61 -41.68
C HIS A 727 15.99 32.24 -42.05
N ASP A 728 16.77 31.72 -41.11
CA ASP A 728 18.17 31.34 -41.34
C ASP A 728 18.30 30.06 -42.18
N VAL A 729 17.39 29.10 -42.00
CA VAL A 729 17.31 27.89 -42.85
C VAL A 729 16.86 28.25 -44.27
N MET A 730 15.91 29.17 -44.44
CA MET A 730 15.46 29.62 -45.76
C MET A 730 16.53 30.41 -46.52
N ASN A 731 17.30 31.27 -45.83
CA ASN A 731 18.41 31.97 -46.46
C ASN A 731 19.54 31.00 -46.87
N SER A 732 19.87 30.00 -46.02
CA SER A 732 20.86 28.97 -46.37
C SER A 732 20.45 28.11 -47.56
N LEU A 733 19.14 27.87 -47.74
CA LEU A 733 18.58 27.15 -48.89
C LEU A 733 18.55 28.02 -50.16
N LEU A 734 18.24 29.31 -50.05
CA LEU A 734 18.25 30.26 -51.18
C LEU A 734 19.65 30.48 -51.75
N THR A 735 20.67 30.59 -50.90
CA THR A 735 22.07 30.73 -51.35
C THR A 735 22.59 29.45 -52.01
N LYS A 736 22.09 28.27 -51.58
CA LYS A 736 22.38 26.97 -52.20
C LYS A 736 21.61 26.73 -53.51
N PHE A 737 20.45 27.36 -53.69
CA PHE A 737 19.68 27.31 -54.93
C PHE A 737 20.29 28.20 -56.03
N GLN A 738 20.79 29.39 -55.67
CA GLN A 738 21.46 30.29 -56.62
C GLN A 738 22.81 29.76 -57.13
N THR A 739 23.42 28.83 -56.40
CA THR A 739 24.63 28.11 -56.83
C THR A 739 24.32 26.90 -57.71
N PHE A 740 23.06 26.43 -57.74
CA PHE A 740 22.62 25.28 -58.54
C PHE A 740 22.14 25.69 -59.95
N ASP A 741 21.82 26.97 -60.17
CA ASP A 741 21.33 27.52 -61.44
C ASP A 741 22.47 27.99 -62.38
N ALA A 742 23.72 27.92 -61.93
CA ALA A 742 24.89 28.40 -62.69
C ALA A 742 25.57 27.33 -63.56
N GLU A 743 25.12 26.06 -63.54
CA GLU A 743 25.82 24.96 -64.23
C GLU A 743 25.02 24.21 -65.32
N PHE A 744 23.74 24.51 -65.59
CA PHE A 744 23.01 23.80 -66.66
C PHE A 744 21.99 24.67 -67.40
N ALA A 745 22.43 25.35 -68.47
CA ALA A 745 21.68 25.48 -69.73
C ALA A 745 22.52 26.23 -70.79
N LEU A 746 23.39 25.50 -71.50
CA LEU A 746 23.77 25.84 -72.87
C LEU A 746 22.90 25.01 -73.82
N ASN A 747 22.15 25.73 -74.65
CA ASN A 747 21.75 25.40 -76.02
C ASN A 747 20.74 24.26 -76.31
N VAL A 748 19.53 24.72 -76.71
CA VAL A 748 18.84 24.48 -78.00
C VAL A 748 17.42 23.91 -77.91
N SER A 749 16.49 24.78 -78.36
CA SER A 749 15.19 24.59 -79.03
C SER A 749 14.16 23.60 -78.46
N ASP A 750 13.08 24.11 -77.86
CA ASP A 750 11.84 24.41 -78.63
C ASP A 750 10.85 25.25 -77.79
N MET A 751 10.37 26.35 -78.35
CA MET A 751 9.81 27.51 -77.65
C MET A 751 8.27 27.56 -77.74
N ASN A 752 7.60 26.41 -77.54
CA ASN A 752 6.14 26.32 -77.52
C ASN A 752 5.56 25.58 -76.30
N GLU A 753 6.39 24.98 -75.44
CA GLU A 753 5.92 24.31 -74.22
C GLU A 753 5.89 25.25 -72.99
N LEU A 754 6.64 26.36 -73.03
CA LEU A 754 6.72 27.32 -71.92
C LEU A 754 5.48 28.21 -71.77
N LYS A 755 4.73 28.47 -72.86
CA LYS A 755 3.51 29.30 -72.83
C LYS A 755 2.28 28.59 -72.24
N ASN A 756 2.23 27.25 -72.30
CA ASN A 756 1.14 26.48 -71.69
C ASN A 756 1.35 26.25 -70.17
N ARG A 757 2.60 26.31 -69.69
CA ARG A 757 2.93 26.14 -68.26
C ARG A 757 2.63 27.38 -67.41
N ALA A 758 2.73 28.58 -67.99
CA ALA A 758 2.35 29.83 -67.31
C ALA A 758 0.83 30.02 -67.14
N GLY A 759 0.01 29.53 -68.09
CA GLY A 759 -1.45 29.61 -68.02
C GLY A 759 -2.07 28.71 -66.95
N ILE A 760 -1.49 27.54 -66.70
CA ILE A 760 -1.96 26.59 -65.68
C ILE A 760 -1.59 27.10 -64.26
N ALA A 761 -0.42 27.71 -64.10
CA ALA A 761 -0.02 28.34 -62.85
C ALA A 761 -0.98 29.49 -62.44
N LEU A 762 -1.45 30.28 -63.42
CA LEU A 762 -2.40 31.37 -63.17
C LEU A 762 -3.78 30.82 -62.74
N ALA A 763 -4.25 29.72 -63.33
CA ALA A 763 -5.51 29.06 -62.97
C ALA A 763 -5.50 28.46 -61.56
N PHE A 764 -4.37 27.88 -61.11
CA PHE A 764 -4.20 27.37 -59.75
C PHE A 764 -4.15 28.47 -58.69
N VAL A 765 -3.55 29.62 -59.03
CA VAL A 765 -3.51 30.79 -58.13
C VAL A 765 -4.89 31.44 -58.01
N SER A 766 -5.65 31.55 -59.11
CA SER A 766 -7.03 32.09 -59.09
C SER A 766 -8.02 31.19 -58.35
N ALA A 767 -7.90 29.86 -58.48
CA ALA A 767 -8.70 28.90 -57.71
C ALA A 767 -8.34 28.92 -56.21
N GLY A 768 -7.06 29.14 -55.87
CA GLY A 768 -6.59 29.27 -54.49
C GLY A 768 -7.07 30.55 -53.79
N VAL A 769 -7.20 31.67 -54.50
CA VAL A 769 -7.72 32.93 -53.96
C VAL A 769 -9.22 32.86 -53.67
N LEU A 770 -9.99 32.15 -54.49
CA LEU A 770 -11.44 31.93 -54.29
C LEU A 770 -11.77 30.96 -53.15
N ILE A 771 -10.90 29.99 -52.88
CA ILE A 771 -11.05 29.07 -51.74
C ILE A 771 -10.49 29.69 -50.44
N GLY A 772 -9.52 30.62 -50.56
CA GLY A 772 -8.89 31.34 -49.45
C GLY A 772 -9.73 32.44 -48.78
N MET A 773 -10.90 32.81 -49.32
CA MET A 773 -11.79 33.84 -48.74
C MET A 773 -12.79 33.31 -47.68
N ARG A 774 -12.73 32.03 -47.30
CA ARG A 774 -13.41 31.51 -46.10
C ARG A 774 -12.37 30.97 -45.15
N GLY A 775 -12.06 31.80 -44.14
CA GLY A 775 -10.83 31.76 -43.35
C GLY A 775 -10.38 30.38 -42.86
N TYR A 776 -9.10 30.07 -43.07
CA TYR A 776 -8.15 29.49 -42.09
C TYR A 776 -6.73 29.43 -42.70
N LYS A 777 -5.86 30.36 -42.25
CA LYS A 777 -4.37 30.34 -42.15
C LYS A 777 -3.50 30.03 -43.41
N LEU A 778 -3.09 31.12 -44.06
CA LEU A 778 -2.08 31.32 -45.13
C LEU A 778 -0.80 30.42 -45.07
N HIS A 779 -0.34 29.98 -43.90
CA HIS A 779 0.88 29.17 -43.77
C HIS A 779 0.81 27.78 -44.45
N ARG A 780 -0.38 27.15 -44.53
CA ARG A 780 -0.54 25.83 -45.18
C ARG A 780 -0.56 25.93 -46.70
N PHE A 781 -0.99 27.08 -47.23
CA PHE A 781 -0.97 27.37 -48.66
C PHE A 781 0.47 27.55 -49.15
N ILE A 782 1.31 28.26 -48.39
CA ILE A 782 2.74 28.43 -48.69
C ILE A 782 3.46 27.07 -48.70
N VAL A 783 3.20 26.23 -47.69
CA VAL A 783 3.78 24.87 -47.62
C VAL A 783 3.32 23.98 -48.79
N PHE A 784 2.04 24.06 -49.18
CA PHE A 784 1.50 23.30 -50.31
C PHE A 784 2.14 23.72 -51.64
N VAL A 785 2.29 25.02 -51.90
CA VAL A 785 2.92 25.54 -53.12
C VAL A 785 4.41 25.16 -53.18
N ILE A 786 5.14 25.25 -52.07
CA ILE A 786 6.55 24.88 -51.98
C ILE A 786 6.75 23.36 -52.20
N THR A 787 5.87 22.52 -51.64
CA THR A 787 5.96 21.06 -51.77
C THR A 787 5.60 20.59 -53.19
N ALA A 788 4.64 21.24 -53.85
CA ALA A 788 4.27 20.94 -55.23
C ALA A 788 5.37 21.34 -56.23
N ILE A 789 6.05 22.47 -55.99
CA ILE A 789 7.20 22.92 -56.79
C ILE A 789 8.40 21.97 -56.59
N LEU A 790 8.67 21.54 -55.36
CA LEU A 790 9.73 20.56 -55.04
C LEU A 790 9.46 19.17 -55.65
N ALA A 791 8.20 18.71 -55.63
CA ALA A 791 7.83 17.43 -56.23
C ALA A 791 7.91 17.44 -57.76
N TYR A 792 7.71 18.60 -58.39
CA TYR A 792 7.86 18.79 -59.84
C TYR A 792 9.34 18.88 -60.28
N LEU A 793 10.19 19.51 -59.46
CA LEU A 793 11.63 19.68 -59.71
C LEU A 793 12.47 18.40 -59.45
N LEU A 794 11.98 17.48 -58.61
CA LEU A 794 12.71 16.26 -58.20
C LEU A 794 12.30 14.98 -58.93
N CYS A 795 11.48 15.08 -59.99
CA CYS A 795 11.09 13.92 -60.78
C CYS A 795 12.14 13.62 -61.86
N PRO A 796 12.77 12.43 -61.90
CA PRO A 796 13.81 12.10 -62.87
C PRO A 796 13.31 12.06 -64.34
N GLU A 797 14.11 12.55 -65.29
CA GLU A 797 13.82 12.60 -66.74
C GLU A 797 13.47 11.24 -67.39
N VAL A 798 13.75 10.12 -66.73
CA VAL A 798 13.43 8.76 -67.21
C VAL A 798 11.92 8.48 -67.23
N LEU A 799 11.11 9.18 -66.42
CA LEU A 799 9.65 9.05 -66.42
C LEU A 799 8.95 9.96 -67.45
N LEU A 800 9.68 10.90 -68.06
CA LEU A 800 9.15 11.84 -69.06
C LEU A 800 9.42 11.40 -70.52
N ASN A 801 10.26 10.39 -70.75
CA ASN A 801 10.65 9.91 -72.09
C ASN A 801 10.04 8.55 -72.50
N LEU A 802 8.95 8.11 -71.87
CA LEU A 802 8.17 6.98 -72.39
C LEU A 802 7.26 7.46 -73.53
N SER A 803 7.81 7.41 -74.74
CA SER A 803 7.12 7.65 -76.00
C SER A 803 6.22 6.46 -76.38
N VAL A 804 5.08 6.29 -75.71
CA VAL A 804 3.95 5.51 -76.25
C VAL A 804 2.62 6.16 -75.83
N THR A 805 2.09 6.98 -76.73
CA THR A 805 0.70 7.45 -76.80
C THR A 805 -0.24 6.30 -77.22
N PRO A 806 -1.59 6.39 -77.07
CA PRO A 806 -2.40 7.29 -76.25
C PRO A 806 -3.64 6.57 -75.65
N HIS A 807 -3.59 5.92 -74.47
CA HIS A 807 -4.84 5.40 -73.86
C HIS A 807 -4.91 5.31 -72.33
N ILE A 808 -4.01 5.98 -71.60
CA ILE A 808 -4.08 6.04 -70.12
C ILE A 808 -4.22 7.49 -69.64
N THR A 809 -5.22 8.18 -70.18
CA THR A 809 -5.80 9.39 -69.57
C THR A 809 -6.75 9.05 -68.41
N TYR A 810 -6.86 7.76 -68.02
CA TYR A 810 -7.75 7.25 -66.99
C TYR A 810 -7.06 6.85 -65.66
N SER A 811 -5.72 6.85 -65.58
CA SER A 811 -5.00 6.44 -64.35
C SER A 811 -4.36 7.58 -63.55
N ILE A 812 -4.33 8.82 -64.06
CA ILE A 812 -3.94 10.00 -63.26
C ILE A 812 -5.13 10.53 -62.43
N GLY A 813 -6.36 10.18 -62.82
CA GLY A 813 -7.53 10.25 -61.94
C GLY A 813 -7.42 9.31 -60.72
N LEU A 814 -6.67 8.22 -60.81
CA LEU A 814 -6.44 7.29 -59.69
C LEU A 814 -5.46 7.86 -58.64
N GLY A 815 -4.56 8.77 -59.06
CA GLY A 815 -3.68 9.50 -58.14
C GLY A 815 -4.40 10.57 -57.32
N PHE A 816 -5.40 11.23 -57.92
CA PHE A 816 -6.32 12.12 -57.19
C PHE A 816 -7.29 11.36 -56.28
N ILE A 817 -7.66 10.12 -56.65
CA ILE A 817 -8.41 9.19 -55.78
C ILE A 817 -7.55 8.72 -54.59
N LEU A 818 -6.25 8.45 -54.77
CA LEU A 818 -5.34 8.06 -53.68
C LEU A 818 -4.97 9.23 -52.75
N ALA A 819 -4.90 10.45 -53.26
CA ALA A 819 -4.77 11.67 -52.44
C ALA A 819 -6.09 12.00 -51.69
N TYR A 820 -7.25 11.71 -52.30
CA TYR A 820 -8.55 11.70 -51.63
C TYR A 820 -8.63 10.60 -50.55
N PHE A 821 -8.02 9.42 -50.75
CA PHE A 821 -7.93 8.37 -49.72
C PHE A 821 -7.02 8.74 -48.53
N TYR A 822 -6.02 9.60 -48.73
CA TYR A 822 -5.24 10.17 -47.63
C TYR A 822 -6.03 11.24 -46.85
N ALA A 823 -6.94 11.96 -47.52
CA ALA A 823 -7.91 12.87 -46.89
C ALA A 823 -9.14 12.13 -46.31
N ALA A 824 -9.39 10.88 -46.72
CA ALA A 824 -10.43 10.01 -46.19
C ALA A 824 -10.02 9.32 -44.87
N GLY A 825 -8.87 9.61 -44.27
CA GLY A 825 -8.54 9.13 -42.92
C GLY A 825 -9.55 9.61 -41.86
N THR A 826 -10.13 10.79 -42.04
CA THR A 826 -11.25 11.31 -41.22
C THR A 826 -12.62 10.76 -41.64
N PHE A 827 -12.76 10.31 -42.90
CA PHE A 827 -13.95 9.57 -43.35
C PHE A 827 -13.90 8.10 -42.93
N CYS A 828 -12.71 7.50 -42.75
CA CYS A 828 -12.51 6.14 -42.26
C CYS A 828 -12.90 6.00 -40.79
N VAL A 829 -12.68 7.02 -39.95
CA VAL A 829 -13.20 7.00 -38.57
C VAL A 829 -14.74 7.10 -38.56
N TRP A 830 -15.33 7.90 -39.45
CA TRP A 830 -16.80 7.96 -39.65
C TRP A 830 -17.38 6.70 -40.29
N ALA A 831 -16.66 6.05 -41.20
CA ALA A 831 -17.05 4.82 -41.88
C ALA A 831 -16.84 3.59 -40.99
N ILE A 832 -15.84 3.57 -40.11
CA ILE A 832 -15.67 2.56 -39.05
C ILE A 832 -16.81 2.71 -38.03
N TRP A 833 -17.22 3.94 -37.70
CA TRP A 833 -18.38 4.20 -36.85
C TRP A 833 -19.71 3.81 -37.53
N ALA A 834 -19.86 4.10 -38.83
CA ALA A 834 -21.00 3.66 -39.64
C ALA A 834 -21.02 2.14 -39.86
N TYR A 835 -19.86 1.49 -40.04
CA TYR A 835 -19.66 0.04 -40.15
C TYR A 835 -20.03 -0.67 -38.84
N TYR A 836 -19.64 -0.11 -37.69
CA TYR A 836 -20.03 -0.65 -36.39
C TYR A 836 -21.55 -0.54 -36.15
N ILE A 837 -22.18 0.55 -36.59
CA ILE A 837 -23.65 0.74 -36.51
C ILE A 837 -24.40 -0.16 -37.49
N THR A 838 -23.91 -0.34 -38.72
CA THR A 838 -24.58 -1.23 -39.70
C THR A 838 -24.38 -2.71 -39.39
N TYR A 839 -23.23 -3.14 -38.87
CA TYR A 839 -22.95 -4.55 -38.55
C TYR A 839 -23.59 -5.01 -37.23
N THR A 840 -23.85 -4.09 -36.29
CA THR A 840 -24.67 -4.42 -35.10
C THR A 840 -26.17 -4.55 -35.42
N TRP A 841 -26.62 -4.09 -36.59
CA TRP A 841 -28.04 -4.09 -36.97
C TRP A 841 -28.40 -4.85 -38.27
N LEU A 842 -27.45 -5.29 -39.11
CA LEU A 842 -27.72 -6.08 -40.33
C LEU A 842 -26.75 -7.26 -40.55
N PRO A 843 -27.23 -8.50 -40.77
CA PRO A 843 -26.40 -9.67 -41.11
C PRO A 843 -25.74 -9.56 -42.49
N LEU A 844 -24.49 -10.06 -42.60
CA LEU A 844 -23.66 -10.09 -43.83
C LEU A 844 -24.32 -10.69 -45.07
N SER A 845 -25.35 -11.53 -44.91
CA SER A 845 -26.12 -12.15 -45.99
C SER A 845 -26.93 -11.15 -46.83
N PHE A 846 -27.07 -9.90 -46.39
CA PHE A 846 -27.80 -8.85 -47.10
C PHE A 846 -26.91 -7.95 -47.98
N LEU A 847 -25.60 -8.14 -47.97
CA LEU A 847 -24.68 -7.39 -48.83
C LEU A 847 -24.48 -8.10 -50.18
N PRO A 848 -24.49 -7.38 -51.32
CA PRO A 848 -24.19 -7.97 -52.62
C PRO A 848 -22.77 -8.58 -52.63
N PRO A 849 -22.53 -9.69 -53.35
CA PRO A 849 -21.24 -10.41 -53.34
C PRO A 849 -20.02 -9.51 -53.62
N VAL A 850 -20.18 -8.55 -54.53
CA VAL A 850 -19.13 -7.57 -54.88
C VAL A 850 -18.69 -6.74 -53.68
N ALA A 851 -19.58 -6.40 -52.76
CA ALA A 851 -19.24 -5.65 -51.55
C ALA A 851 -18.49 -6.51 -50.53
N GLN A 852 -18.79 -7.81 -50.47
CA GLN A 852 -18.07 -8.76 -49.62
C GLN A 852 -16.63 -8.98 -50.13
N ASP A 853 -16.46 -9.10 -51.45
CA ASP A 853 -15.15 -9.28 -52.10
C ASP A 853 -14.26 -8.04 -51.97
N ILE A 854 -14.83 -6.83 -52.04
CA ILE A 854 -14.08 -5.58 -51.85
C ILE A 854 -13.57 -5.44 -50.42
N VAL A 855 -14.38 -5.82 -49.41
CA VAL A 855 -13.95 -5.80 -48.00
C VAL A 855 -12.84 -6.83 -47.76
N ALA A 856 -12.96 -8.03 -48.34
CA ALA A 856 -11.94 -9.07 -48.23
C ALA A 856 -10.62 -8.66 -48.90
N LEU A 857 -10.67 -8.08 -50.10
CA LEU A 857 -9.50 -7.58 -50.83
C LEU A 857 -8.81 -6.44 -50.07
N HIS A 858 -9.59 -5.55 -49.44
CA HIS A 858 -9.05 -4.45 -48.65
C HIS A 858 -8.32 -4.94 -47.39
N CYS A 859 -8.87 -5.94 -46.69
CA CYS A 859 -8.18 -6.58 -45.56
C CYS A 859 -6.88 -7.28 -46.01
N ALA A 860 -6.89 -7.98 -47.15
CA ALA A 860 -5.71 -8.66 -47.68
C ALA A 860 -4.58 -7.68 -48.05
N VAL A 861 -4.92 -6.53 -48.65
CA VAL A 861 -3.94 -5.49 -49.01
C VAL A 861 -3.38 -4.79 -47.77
N CYS A 862 -4.20 -4.50 -46.76
CA CYS A 862 -3.75 -3.90 -45.50
C CYS A 862 -2.82 -4.84 -44.71
N VAL A 863 -3.11 -6.14 -44.66
CA VAL A 863 -2.25 -7.15 -44.03
C VAL A 863 -0.97 -7.35 -44.86
N GLY A 864 -1.07 -7.42 -46.18
CA GLY A 864 0.08 -7.54 -47.09
C GLY A 864 1.06 -6.38 -46.95
N TYR A 865 0.55 -5.14 -46.88
CA TYR A 865 1.34 -3.92 -46.70
C TYR A 865 1.99 -3.85 -45.31
N ALA A 866 1.27 -4.28 -44.26
CA ALA A 866 1.85 -4.38 -42.91
C ALA A 866 2.98 -5.42 -42.85
N LEU A 867 2.85 -6.54 -43.56
CA LEU A 867 3.88 -7.59 -43.62
C LEU A 867 5.11 -7.17 -44.43
N THR A 868 4.95 -6.45 -45.55
CA THR A 868 6.08 -5.96 -46.37
C THR A 868 6.85 -4.81 -45.71
N LYS A 869 6.17 -3.97 -44.93
CA LYS A 869 6.84 -2.87 -44.20
C LYS A 869 7.65 -3.35 -42.99
N PHE A 870 7.33 -4.53 -42.43
CA PHE A 870 8.02 -5.09 -41.26
C PHE A 870 9.03 -6.21 -41.61
N SER A 871 9.06 -6.68 -42.86
CA SER A 871 10.06 -7.64 -43.36
C SER A 871 11.44 -7.02 -43.63
N GLN A 872 11.65 -5.75 -43.28
CA GLN A 872 12.90 -5.02 -43.52
C GLN A 872 13.89 -5.08 -42.34
N ASP A 873 13.57 -5.79 -41.25
CA ASP A 873 14.41 -5.86 -40.05
C ASP A 873 14.58 -7.33 -39.55
N PRO A 874 15.82 -7.90 -39.50
CA PRO A 874 16.04 -9.33 -39.24
C PRO A 874 15.55 -9.83 -37.87
N ASP A 875 15.61 -9.00 -36.82
CA ASP A 875 15.33 -9.44 -35.44
C ASP A 875 13.83 -9.63 -35.13
N ASN A 876 12.94 -9.03 -35.91
CA ASN A 876 11.48 -9.15 -35.69
C ASN A 876 10.88 -10.44 -36.26
N SER A 877 11.61 -11.14 -37.15
CA SER A 877 11.12 -12.34 -37.83
C SER A 877 11.01 -13.56 -36.90
N VAL A 878 11.93 -13.72 -35.94
CA VAL A 878 11.94 -14.82 -34.96
C VAL A 878 10.84 -14.65 -33.90
N ILE A 879 10.56 -13.40 -33.50
CA ILE A 879 9.55 -13.07 -32.48
C ILE A 879 8.13 -13.25 -33.05
N LEU A 880 7.92 -12.94 -34.33
CA LEU A 880 6.62 -13.16 -34.97
C LEU A 880 6.29 -14.66 -35.12
N ILE A 881 7.27 -15.53 -35.41
CA ILE A 881 7.04 -16.98 -35.49
C ILE A 881 6.53 -17.53 -34.16
N LEU A 882 7.08 -17.07 -33.03
CA LEU A 882 6.66 -17.47 -31.68
C LEU A 882 5.24 -16.98 -31.31
N GLN A 883 4.84 -15.79 -31.76
CA GLN A 883 3.50 -15.24 -31.44
C GLN A 883 2.41 -15.61 -32.44
N THR A 884 2.76 -15.93 -33.69
CA THR A 884 1.79 -16.26 -34.75
C THR A 884 1.68 -17.76 -35.04
N ALA A 885 2.53 -18.63 -34.50
CA ALA A 885 2.39 -20.08 -34.71
C ALA A 885 1.00 -20.65 -34.33
N PRO A 886 0.33 -20.21 -33.24
CA PRO A 886 -1.03 -20.68 -32.93
C PRO A 886 -2.09 -20.00 -33.81
N LEU A 887 -1.97 -18.69 -34.03
CA LEU A 887 -2.98 -17.89 -34.73
C LEU A 887 -2.94 -18.13 -36.25
N GLY A 888 -1.74 -18.18 -36.82
CA GLY A 888 -1.47 -18.54 -38.21
C GLY A 888 -1.83 -19.99 -38.50
N ALA A 889 -1.60 -20.93 -37.58
CA ALA A 889 -2.11 -22.30 -37.72
C ALA A 889 -3.65 -22.35 -37.67
N LEU A 890 -4.30 -21.51 -36.86
CA LEU A 890 -5.76 -21.43 -36.77
C LEU A 890 -6.36 -20.86 -38.07
N VAL A 891 -5.76 -19.79 -38.60
CA VAL A 891 -6.16 -19.13 -39.84
C VAL A 891 -5.92 -20.07 -41.03
N LEU A 892 -4.74 -20.68 -41.13
CA LEU A 892 -4.43 -21.66 -42.18
C LEU A 892 -5.35 -22.89 -42.11
N ARG A 893 -5.68 -23.37 -40.90
CA ARG A 893 -6.69 -24.43 -40.69
C ARG A 893 -8.07 -24.01 -41.15
N HIS A 894 -8.46 -22.75 -40.93
CA HIS A 894 -9.75 -22.21 -41.37
C HIS A 894 -9.80 -22.06 -42.91
N THR A 895 -8.73 -21.55 -43.53
CA THR A 895 -8.61 -21.37 -44.98
C THR A 895 -8.50 -22.70 -45.74
N VAL A 896 -7.74 -23.68 -45.24
CA VAL A 896 -7.65 -25.02 -45.85
C VAL A 896 -8.97 -25.77 -45.67
N SER A 897 -9.67 -25.58 -44.55
CA SER A 897 -10.99 -26.18 -44.32
C SER A 897 -12.07 -25.59 -45.22
N SER A 898 -11.99 -24.31 -45.57
CA SER A 898 -12.93 -23.62 -46.47
C SER A 898 -12.63 -23.89 -47.96
N MET A 899 -11.36 -24.01 -48.36
CA MET A 899 -11.00 -24.28 -49.76
C MET A 899 -11.12 -25.76 -50.16
N PHE A 900 -10.88 -26.72 -49.26
CA PHE A 900 -10.90 -28.17 -49.56
C PHE A 900 -11.80 -28.95 -48.58
N PRO A 901 -13.13 -28.87 -48.72
CA PRO A 901 -14.07 -29.37 -47.72
C PRO A 901 -14.17 -30.91 -47.64
N THR A 902 -13.79 -31.65 -48.68
CA THR A 902 -14.12 -33.08 -48.85
C THR A 902 -12.94 -34.05 -48.74
N VAL A 903 -11.70 -33.58 -48.58
CA VAL A 903 -10.50 -34.45 -48.52
C VAL A 903 -9.87 -34.40 -47.12
N SER A 904 -10.38 -35.25 -46.22
CA SER A 904 -10.01 -35.29 -44.80
C SER A 904 -8.52 -35.56 -44.54
N PHE A 905 -7.86 -36.31 -45.42
CA PHE A 905 -6.46 -36.72 -45.23
C PHE A 905 -5.47 -35.54 -45.29
N PHE A 906 -5.71 -34.55 -46.18
CA PHE A 906 -4.87 -33.35 -46.31
C PHE A 906 -4.96 -32.41 -45.09
N ARG A 907 -6.10 -32.39 -44.38
CA ARG A 907 -6.32 -31.55 -43.19
C ARG A 907 -5.40 -31.90 -42.02
N TRP A 908 -5.00 -33.17 -41.89
CA TRP A 908 -4.27 -33.67 -40.72
C TRP A 908 -2.77 -33.92 -40.95
N THR A 909 -2.30 -33.88 -42.20
CA THR A 909 -0.87 -34.04 -42.55
C THR A 909 -0.10 -32.71 -42.67
N PHE A 910 -0.75 -31.61 -43.09
CA PHE A 910 -0.05 -30.34 -43.34
C PHE A 910 0.30 -29.54 -42.07
N LEU A 911 -0.51 -29.65 -41.01
CA LEU A 911 -0.28 -28.92 -39.76
C LEU A 911 1.00 -29.40 -39.04
N PRO A 912 1.25 -30.73 -38.90
CA PRO A 912 2.50 -31.22 -38.31
C PRO A 912 3.73 -30.91 -39.16
N LEU A 913 3.62 -30.98 -40.50
CA LEU A 913 4.72 -30.68 -41.42
C LEU A 913 5.17 -29.22 -41.34
N ALA A 914 4.25 -28.26 -41.25
CA ALA A 914 4.57 -26.84 -41.08
C ALA A 914 5.27 -26.56 -39.74
N TYR A 915 4.86 -27.26 -38.68
CA TYR A 915 5.48 -27.15 -37.36
C TYR A 915 6.89 -27.76 -37.33
N VAL A 916 7.08 -28.92 -37.97
CA VAL A 916 8.39 -29.60 -38.09
C VAL A 916 9.36 -28.78 -38.95
N PHE A 917 8.88 -28.16 -40.04
CA PHE A 917 9.71 -27.30 -40.89
C PHE A 917 10.18 -26.03 -40.15
N GLY A 918 9.29 -25.42 -39.35
CA GLY A 918 9.64 -24.32 -38.46
C GLY A 918 10.66 -24.72 -37.39
N PHE A 919 10.52 -25.93 -36.82
CA PHE A 919 11.46 -26.45 -35.82
C PHE A 919 12.83 -26.81 -36.43
N GLN A 920 12.88 -27.35 -37.65
CA GLN A 920 14.15 -27.64 -38.36
C GLN A 920 14.91 -26.36 -38.74
N GLN A 921 14.22 -25.27 -39.11
CA GLN A 921 14.88 -23.99 -39.34
C GLN A 921 15.48 -23.39 -38.05
N MET A 922 14.81 -23.52 -36.90
CA MET A 922 15.36 -23.09 -35.60
C MET A 922 16.68 -23.82 -35.27
N LYS A 923 16.73 -25.15 -35.50
CA LYS A 923 17.92 -25.95 -35.18
C LYS A 923 19.12 -25.63 -36.08
N ASN A 924 18.88 -25.28 -37.34
CA ASN A 924 19.94 -24.82 -38.26
C ASN A 924 20.45 -23.42 -37.91
N TYR A 925 19.60 -22.55 -37.33
CA TYR A 925 20.01 -21.21 -36.90
C TYR A 925 20.88 -21.22 -35.64
N GLU A 926 20.57 -22.08 -34.64
CA GLU A 926 21.44 -22.33 -33.48
C GLU A 926 22.80 -22.94 -33.86
N TYR A 927 22.84 -23.76 -34.91
CA TYR A 927 24.10 -24.35 -35.41
C TYR A 927 24.96 -23.33 -36.18
N SER A 928 24.32 -22.34 -36.83
CA SER A 928 25.00 -21.25 -37.54
C SER A 928 25.53 -20.16 -36.60
N SER A 929 24.81 -19.83 -35.51
CA SER A 929 25.27 -18.82 -34.54
C SER A 929 26.43 -19.29 -33.65
N LYS A 930 26.58 -20.61 -33.45
CA LYS A 930 27.77 -21.19 -32.81
C LYS A 930 29.02 -21.22 -33.70
N LYS A 931 28.89 -20.99 -35.01
CA LYS A 931 30.02 -21.00 -35.97
C LYS A 931 30.60 -19.62 -36.30
N SER A 932 30.03 -18.52 -35.77
CA SER A 932 30.49 -17.15 -36.06
C SER A 932 31.28 -16.49 -34.91
N HIS A 933 31.75 -17.26 -33.93
CA HIS A 933 32.73 -16.82 -32.92
C HIS A 933 33.91 -17.78 -32.87
N GLN A 934 34.60 -17.94 -33.99
CA GLN A 934 36.00 -18.37 -34.08
C GLN A 934 36.47 -18.06 -35.51
N ASP A 935 36.99 -16.84 -35.69
CA ASP A 935 38.25 -16.51 -36.35
C ASP A 935 38.50 -14.99 -36.24
#